data_AF-A0A1U7CQJ5-F1
#
_entry.id   AF-A0A1U7CQJ5-F1
#
_cell.length_a   1.000
_cell.length_b   1.000
_cell.length_c   1.000
_cell.angle_alpha   90.00
_cell.angle_beta   90.00
_cell.angle_gamma   90.00
#
_symmetry.space_group_name_H-M   'P 1'
#
loop_
_entity.id
_entity.type
_entity.pdbx_description
1 polymer ?
#
loop_
_entity_poly.entity_id
_entity_poly.type
_entity_poly.pdbx_seq_one_letter_code
_entity_poly.pdbx_strand_id
1 'polypeptide(L)'
;MWDDGRRARRILIALTATAVFATSCAAVAYFWRSFLPVDPLKEARTAYDRQDWDAAARAARARLKTANGDLDALRLLARASLRQGKESSALAIYGGLGEDAMESDDFYLLGMEQSRKGNVDLAHQAWKLALTRNPNHPETLAATAKSLSEMDQYIPAVVTIQQLLTQPGWKARANLLLGEMYVMMNAPEQVITALERGLNEPGESIDPKDRERYRKLLARSFLQTGKPARAREVLEPMQPAGATSSPDLEVSWLLSRCDLQESKPISPTVLDQARTYRDEHPLEAEPASYVGAAGCVSCHRVISDMQQPSRHGRTFFRESEIAALPLPKQPVPDPGDPKVVHSFQKVEDHVEVETKIDDRVVRSIIDYAFGTGDRGLTLVGRNDKNHYFESRLSYYGNDGKWDVTSGQSRIPQHSALYQGSILTLDVVRRCIICHQTNAMAVLSNSGPEAADRAIGCEKCHGPGGNHLLAVNAPDAKKDPSLFLRDMAIARPSMTYGEPIVKLCGQCHDPRKVGFEVTPSLETASRFQSTTLSWSRCYTESQKALDCVTCHSPHRDAETSPAHYEAKCLECHSGTPSPPKEPRSLLRPRQTAFTAAPPCPVQPKSGCIACHMPKDQTPIPHSQFTDHHIRVHPELTESKPPIAGR
;
A
#
# COMPACT_ATOMS: atom_id res chain seq x y z
N MET A 1 41.16 -69.45 -54.81
CA MET A 1 39.94 -68.85 -54.23
C MET A 1 39.64 -69.37 -52.80
N TRP A 2 40.67 -69.65 -51.98
CA TRP A 2 40.52 -70.33 -50.66
C TRP A 2 41.37 -69.70 -49.53
N ASP A 3 41.75 -68.43 -49.69
CA ASP A 3 42.62 -67.72 -48.72
C ASP A 3 42.02 -66.41 -48.18
N ASP A 4 41.15 -65.73 -48.94
CA ASP A 4 40.48 -64.49 -48.48
C ASP A 4 39.45 -64.72 -47.37
N GLY A 5 38.78 -65.88 -47.35
CA GLY A 5 37.77 -66.19 -46.33
C GLY A 5 38.36 -66.37 -44.92
N ARG A 6 39.62 -66.79 -44.80
CA ARG A 6 40.29 -66.96 -43.50
C ARG A 6 40.75 -65.63 -42.91
N ARG A 7 41.17 -64.68 -43.76
CA ARG A 7 41.57 -63.33 -43.33
C ARG A 7 40.38 -62.51 -42.87
N ALA A 8 39.28 -62.52 -43.65
CA ALA A 8 38.03 -61.86 -43.27
C ALA A 8 37.45 -62.42 -41.96
N ARG A 9 37.49 -63.75 -41.76
CA ARG A 9 37.02 -64.39 -40.52
C ARG A 9 37.88 -64.03 -39.31
N ARG A 10 39.21 -63.93 -39.46
CA ARG A 10 40.11 -63.49 -38.37
C ARG A 10 39.90 -62.01 -38.00
N ILE A 11 39.66 -61.14 -38.99
CA ILE A 11 39.35 -59.73 -38.74
C ILE A 11 37.99 -59.59 -38.04
N LEU A 12 36.97 -60.34 -38.48
CA LEU A 12 35.65 -60.33 -37.85
C LEU A 12 35.70 -60.84 -36.40
N ILE A 13 36.47 -61.91 -36.14
CA ILE A 13 36.70 -62.43 -34.78
C ILE A 13 37.46 -61.41 -33.92
N ALA A 14 38.48 -60.73 -34.47
CA ALA A 14 39.20 -59.70 -33.74
C ALA A 14 38.32 -58.48 -33.42
N LEU A 15 37.49 -58.03 -34.36
CA LEU A 15 36.56 -56.91 -34.15
C LEU A 15 35.46 -57.26 -33.14
N THR A 16 34.89 -58.47 -33.20
CA THR A 16 33.92 -58.94 -32.22
C THR A 16 34.53 -59.12 -30.83
N ALA A 17 35.74 -59.69 -30.74
CA ALA A 17 36.46 -59.78 -29.46
C ALA A 17 36.78 -58.40 -28.87
N THR A 18 37.16 -57.43 -29.71
CA THR A 18 37.41 -56.05 -29.27
C THR A 18 36.13 -55.36 -28.81
N ALA A 19 35.01 -55.56 -29.51
CA ALA A 19 33.70 -55.02 -29.12
C ALA A 19 33.18 -55.66 -27.81
N VAL A 20 33.37 -56.96 -27.62
CA VAL A 20 33.03 -57.67 -26.36
C VAL A 20 33.92 -57.20 -25.22
N PHE A 21 35.22 -57.00 -25.46
CA PHE A 21 36.13 -56.45 -24.45
C PHE A 21 35.77 -55.01 -24.09
N ALA A 22 35.46 -54.16 -25.07
CA ALA A 22 35.05 -52.77 -24.83
C ALA A 22 33.73 -52.69 -24.06
N THR A 23 32.73 -53.51 -24.41
CA THR A 23 31.46 -53.56 -23.66
C THR A 23 31.63 -54.13 -22.26
N SER A 24 32.52 -55.12 -22.08
CA SER A 24 32.87 -55.66 -20.77
C SER A 24 33.60 -54.63 -19.91
N CYS A 25 34.57 -53.89 -20.47
CA CYS A 25 35.25 -52.79 -19.78
C CYS A 25 34.27 -51.65 -19.42
N ALA A 26 33.33 -51.31 -20.31
CA ALA A 26 32.30 -50.32 -20.02
C ALA A 26 31.33 -50.80 -18.92
N ALA A 27 30.94 -52.08 -18.93
CA ALA A 27 30.11 -52.67 -17.89
C ALA A 27 30.85 -52.73 -16.53
N VAL A 28 32.13 -53.07 -16.54
CA VAL A 28 32.99 -53.05 -15.34
C VAL A 28 33.18 -51.61 -14.85
N ALA A 29 33.40 -50.63 -15.74
CA ALA A 29 33.51 -49.22 -15.35
C ALA A 29 32.19 -48.67 -14.78
N TYR A 30 31.05 -49.05 -15.34
CA TYR A 30 29.71 -48.70 -14.83
C TYR A 30 29.43 -49.36 -13.47
N PHE A 31 29.81 -50.63 -13.32
CA PHE A 31 29.67 -51.38 -12.07
C PHE A 31 30.59 -50.79 -10.99
N TRP A 32 31.85 -50.49 -11.30
CA TRP A 32 32.79 -49.85 -10.37
C TRP A 32 32.38 -48.42 -9.99
N ARG A 33 31.82 -47.64 -10.93
CA ARG A 33 31.25 -46.32 -10.62
C ARG A 33 30.07 -46.39 -9.64
N SER A 34 29.35 -47.52 -9.61
CA SER A 34 28.26 -47.77 -8.65
C SER A 34 28.76 -48.12 -7.24
N PHE A 35 30.06 -48.39 -7.07
CA PHE A 35 30.71 -48.67 -5.78
C PHE A 35 31.59 -47.51 -5.26
N LEU A 36 31.68 -46.39 -5.99
CA LEU A 36 32.36 -45.20 -5.47
C LEU A 36 31.51 -44.56 -4.36
N PRO A 37 32.07 -44.25 -3.17
CA PRO A 37 31.33 -43.58 -2.12
C PRO A 37 30.89 -42.20 -2.62
N VAL A 38 29.57 -42.04 -2.80
CA VAL A 38 28.99 -40.74 -3.14
C VAL A 38 29.10 -39.88 -1.88
N ASP A 39 29.76 -38.73 -1.99
CA ASP A 39 29.83 -37.76 -0.91
C ASP A 39 28.39 -37.35 -0.51
N PRO A 40 27.93 -37.66 0.72
CA PRO A 40 26.56 -37.36 1.13
C PRO A 40 26.25 -35.86 1.07
N LEU A 41 27.26 -34.99 1.15
CA LEU A 41 27.06 -33.55 1.00
C LEU A 41 26.69 -33.18 -0.45
N LYS A 42 27.37 -33.77 -1.43
CA LYS A 42 27.07 -33.58 -2.85
C LYS A 42 25.70 -34.13 -3.22
N GLU A 43 25.33 -35.28 -2.64
CA GLU A 43 23.99 -35.85 -2.79
C GLU A 43 22.93 -34.91 -2.19
N ALA A 44 23.17 -34.39 -0.98
CA ALA A 44 22.28 -33.45 -0.33
C ALA A 44 22.05 -32.19 -1.19
N ARG A 45 23.11 -31.61 -1.74
CA ARG A 45 23.03 -30.45 -2.64
C ARG A 45 22.24 -30.78 -3.92
N THR A 46 22.55 -31.90 -4.56
CA THR A 46 21.86 -32.34 -5.79
C THR A 46 20.36 -32.57 -5.54
N ALA A 47 20.01 -33.19 -4.41
CA ALA A 47 18.62 -33.39 -4.01
C ALA A 47 17.91 -32.05 -3.73
N TYR A 48 18.61 -31.13 -3.07
CA TYR A 48 18.08 -29.78 -2.80
C TYR A 48 17.82 -28.99 -4.08
N ASP A 49 18.74 -29.03 -5.04
CA ASP A 49 18.60 -28.36 -6.35
C ASP A 49 17.40 -28.92 -7.16
N ARG A 50 17.07 -30.20 -6.96
CA ARG A 50 15.89 -30.87 -7.55
C ARG A 50 14.61 -30.68 -6.75
N GLN A 51 14.66 -29.89 -5.68
CA GLN A 51 13.54 -29.66 -4.76
C GLN A 51 13.06 -30.92 -4.01
N ASP A 52 13.89 -31.96 -3.92
CA ASP A 52 13.63 -33.13 -3.08
C ASP A 52 14.16 -32.88 -1.67
N TRP A 53 13.36 -32.16 -0.89
CA TRP A 53 13.72 -31.74 0.47
C TRP A 53 13.96 -32.92 1.39
N ASP A 54 13.25 -34.03 1.18
CA ASP A 54 13.38 -35.24 1.99
C ASP A 54 14.70 -35.95 1.73
N ALA A 55 15.09 -36.13 0.47
CA ALA A 55 16.40 -36.67 0.13
C ALA A 55 17.52 -35.72 0.58
N ALA A 56 17.36 -34.42 0.40
CA ALA A 56 18.34 -33.42 0.84
C ALA A 56 18.59 -33.51 2.35
N ALA A 57 17.52 -33.52 3.15
CA ALA A 57 17.61 -33.61 4.60
C ALA A 57 18.19 -34.97 5.07
N ARG A 58 17.86 -36.08 4.40
CA ARG A 58 18.44 -37.40 4.72
C ARG A 58 19.94 -37.44 4.46
N ALA A 59 20.37 -37.00 3.27
CA ALA A 59 21.78 -37.00 2.88
C ALA A 59 22.62 -36.02 3.73
N ALA A 60 22.06 -34.85 4.07
CA ALA A 60 22.70 -33.90 4.99
C ALA A 60 22.89 -34.51 6.40
N ARG A 61 21.88 -35.20 6.94
CA ARG A 61 22.04 -35.94 8.21
C ARG A 61 23.09 -37.05 8.11
N ALA A 62 23.19 -37.74 6.97
CA ALA A 62 24.21 -38.75 6.76
C ALA A 62 25.62 -38.15 6.80
N ARG A 63 25.82 -36.96 6.24
CA ARG A 63 27.08 -36.21 6.36
C ARG A 63 27.39 -35.83 7.81
N LEU A 64 26.39 -35.35 8.56
CA LEU A 64 26.58 -34.94 9.95
C LEU A 64 26.93 -36.10 10.90
N LYS A 65 26.58 -37.35 10.55
CA LYS A 65 27.02 -38.52 11.31
C LYS A 65 28.53 -38.74 11.26
N THR A 66 29.16 -38.40 10.14
CA THR A 66 30.61 -38.56 9.95
C THR A 66 31.38 -37.26 10.16
N ALA A 67 30.73 -36.11 10.04
CA ALA A 67 31.28 -34.77 10.26
C ALA A 67 30.25 -33.87 10.98
N ASN A 68 30.13 -34.01 12.30
CA ASN A 68 29.07 -33.38 13.12
C ASN A 68 29.04 -31.84 13.07
N GLY A 69 30.17 -31.19 12.76
CA GLY A 69 30.29 -29.72 12.66
C GLY A 69 30.34 -29.20 11.22
N ASP A 70 29.99 -30.01 10.22
CA ASP A 70 30.02 -29.59 8.82
C ASP A 70 28.94 -28.52 8.55
N LEU A 71 29.39 -27.26 8.39
CA LEU A 71 28.52 -26.10 8.24
C LEU A 71 27.64 -26.19 6.98
N ASP A 72 28.14 -26.77 5.88
CA ASP A 72 27.35 -26.92 4.65
C ASP A 72 26.22 -27.93 4.85
N ALA A 73 26.51 -29.04 5.54
CA ALA A 73 25.51 -30.04 5.87
C ALA A 73 24.46 -29.51 6.86
N LEU A 74 24.88 -28.72 7.86
CA LEU A 74 23.96 -28.05 8.78
C LEU A 74 23.04 -27.07 8.05
N ARG A 75 23.59 -26.22 7.17
CA ARG A 75 22.79 -25.28 6.36
C ARG A 75 21.81 -26.01 5.45
N LEU A 76 22.26 -26.98 4.67
CA LEU A 76 21.37 -27.76 3.80
C LEU A 76 20.27 -28.47 4.60
N LEU A 77 20.59 -29.02 5.77
CA LEU A 77 19.59 -29.63 6.65
C LEU A 77 18.57 -28.60 7.16
N ALA A 78 19.02 -27.42 7.57
CA ALA A 78 18.14 -26.35 8.04
C ALA A 78 17.23 -25.83 6.91
N ARG A 79 17.80 -25.56 5.73
CA ARG A 79 17.06 -25.13 4.54
C ARG A 79 15.98 -26.15 4.15
N ALA A 80 16.36 -27.41 4.00
CA ALA A 80 15.43 -28.49 3.69
C ALA A 80 14.35 -28.64 4.77
N SER A 81 14.71 -28.53 6.06
CA SER A 81 13.74 -28.60 7.16
C SER A 81 12.72 -27.45 7.11
N LEU A 82 13.13 -26.21 6.83
CA LEU A 82 12.18 -25.10 6.63
C LEU A 82 11.25 -25.34 5.43
N ARG A 83 11.78 -25.86 4.32
CA ARG A 83 10.97 -26.21 3.13
C ARG A 83 9.97 -27.33 3.39
N GLN A 84 10.23 -28.18 4.38
CA GLN A 84 9.32 -29.23 4.86
C GLN A 84 8.32 -28.76 5.92
N GLY A 85 8.37 -27.48 6.33
CA GLY A 85 7.56 -26.99 7.45
C GLY A 85 8.04 -27.46 8.84
N LYS A 86 9.26 -28.00 8.95
CA LYS A 86 9.88 -28.43 10.22
C LYS A 86 10.62 -27.27 10.86
N GLU A 87 9.86 -26.25 11.25
CA GLU A 87 10.37 -24.96 11.69
C GLU A 87 11.28 -25.05 12.92
N SER A 88 10.81 -25.69 13.99
CA SER A 88 11.55 -25.77 15.25
C SER A 88 12.92 -26.41 15.10
N SER A 89 13.02 -27.45 14.26
CA SER A 89 14.30 -28.11 13.98
C SER A 89 15.24 -27.21 13.18
N ALA A 90 14.72 -26.46 12.21
CA ALA A 90 15.54 -25.57 11.40
C ALA A 90 16.04 -24.36 12.20
N LEU A 91 15.18 -23.75 13.01
CA LEU A 91 15.56 -22.61 13.87
C LEU A 91 16.59 -23.01 14.92
N ALA A 92 16.51 -24.23 15.48
CA ALA A 92 17.53 -24.75 16.38
C ALA A 92 18.90 -24.87 15.67
N ILE A 93 18.93 -25.32 14.42
CA ILE A 93 20.17 -25.41 13.64
C ILE A 93 20.73 -24.01 13.33
N TYR A 94 19.89 -23.07 12.88
CA TYR A 94 20.35 -21.69 12.62
C TYR A 94 20.85 -20.99 13.87
N GLY A 95 20.18 -21.17 15.01
CA GLY A 95 20.63 -20.65 16.30
C GLY A 95 22.00 -21.19 16.72
N GLY A 96 22.32 -22.43 16.36
CA GLY A 96 23.64 -23.03 16.59
C GLY A 96 24.72 -22.61 15.58
N LEU A 97 24.34 -22.29 14.34
CA LEU A 97 25.27 -21.82 13.29
C LEU A 97 25.77 -20.40 13.53
N GLY A 98 24.90 -19.51 14.01
CA GLY A 98 25.17 -18.07 14.10
C GLY A 98 25.16 -17.37 12.74
N GLU A 99 24.95 -16.04 12.75
CA GLU A 99 24.77 -15.23 11.54
C GLU A 99 26.00 -15.22 10.61
N ASP A 100 27.20 -15.37 11.16
CA ASP A 100 28.45 -15.36 10.37
C ASP A 100 28.56 -16.57 9.44
N ALA A 101 28.08 -17.74 9.88
CA ALA A 101 28.10 -18.97 9.08
C ALA A 101 26.97 -19.04 8.05
N MET A 102 25.96 -18.18 8.17
CA MET A 102 24.79 -18.18 7.29
C MET A 102 25.05 -17.51 5.93
N GLU A 103 24.36 -18.01 4.92
CA GLU A 103 24.39 -17.58 3.52
C GLU A 103 23.09 -16.86 3.13
N SER A 104 23.07 -16.28 1.93
CA SER A 104 21.90 -15.56 1.39
C SER A 104 20.61 -16.37 1.48
N ASP A 105 20.63 -17.64 1.06
CA ASP A 105 19.45 -18.51 1.07
C ASP A 105 18.90 -18.74 2.49
N ASP A 106 19.78 -18.79 3.50
CA ASP A 106 19.39 -19.03 4.89
C ASP A 106 18.54 -17.85 5.39
N PHE A 107 19.05 -16.63 5.19
CA PHE A 107 18.35 -15.40 5.51
C PHE A 107 17.08 -15.23 4.66
N TYR A 108 17.10 -15.64 3.40
CA TYR A 108 15.90 -15.66 2.55
C TYR A 108 14.79 -16.51 3.15
N LEU A 109 15.09 -17.74 3.56
CA LEU A 109 14.13 -18.66 4.15
C LEU A 109 13.63 -18.18 5.51
N LEU A 110 14.50 -17.62 6.35
CA LEU A 110 14.09 -17.00 7.60
C LEU A 110 13.14 -15.83 7.37
N GLY A 111 13.42 -15.00 6.36
CA GLY A 111 12.53 -13.90 5.98
C GLY A 111 11.16 -14.41 5.51
N MET A 112 11.13 -15.47 4.69
CA MET A 112 9.88 -16.12 4.28
C MET A 112 9.10 -16.65 5.48
N GLU A 113 9.76 -17.18 6.50
CA GLU A 113 9.12 -17.66 7.72
C GLU A 113 8.52 -16.53 8.55
N GLN A 114 9.26 -15.43 8.74
CA GLN A 114 8.74 -14.24 9.40
C GLN A 114 7.54 -13.64 8.66
N SER A 115 7.59 -13.62 7.33
CA SER A 115 6.49 -13.14 6.48
C SER A 115 5.23 -13.98 6.65
N ARG A 116 5.33 -15.32 6.72
CA ARG A 116 4.17 -16.20 7.01
C ARG A 116 3.53 -15.92 8.35
N LYS A 117 4.32 -15.51 9.35
CA LYS A 117 3.86 -15.11 10.68
C LYS A 117 3.25 -13.70 10.72
N GLY A 118 3.27 -12.97 9.61
CA GLY A 118 2.82 -11.57 9.54
C GLY A 118 3.87 -10.56 10.04
N ASN A 119 5.08 -11.00 10.36
CA ASN A 119 6.16 -10.14 10.85
C ASN A 119 6.91 -9.47 9.68
N VAL A 120 6.24 -8.58 8.96
CA VAL A 120 6.75 -7.95 7.72
C VAL A 120 8.11 -7.25 7.93
N ASP A 121 8.28 -6.53 9.04
CA ASP A 121 9.53 -5.82 9.36
C ASP A 121 10.71 -6.78 9.58
N LEU A 122 10.48 -7.87 10.32
CA LEU A 122 11.51 -8.89 10.56
C LEU A 122 11.84 -9.65 9.28
N ALA A 123 10.84 -9.91 8.44
CA ALA A 123 11.04 -10.50 7.13
C ALA A 123 11.93 -9.61 6.25
N HIS A 124 11.62 -8.31 6.19
CA HIS A 124 12.40 -7.33 5.44
C HIS A 124 13.85 -7.23 5.95
N GLN A 125 14.06 -7.22 7.27
CA GLN A 125 15.40 -7.21 7.86
C GLN A 125 16.21 -8.46 7.48
N ALA A 126 15.60 -9.64 7.54
CA ALA A 126 16.24 -10.87 7.11
C ALA A 126 16.61 -10.82 5.61
N TRP A 127 15.71 -10.34 4.74
CA TRP A 127 16.01 -10.20 3.32
C TRP A 127 17.09 -9.15 3.02
N LYS A 128 17.19 -8.08 3.80
CA LYS A 128 18.30 -7.13 3.71
C LYS A 128 19.66 -7.78 4.03
N LEU A 129 19.70 -8.67 5.04
CA LEU A 129 20.89 -9.46 5.34
C LEU A 129 21.22 -10.43 4.20
N ALA A 130 20.21 -11.08 3.61
CA ALA A 130 20.40 -11.94 2.44
C ALA A 130 21.02 -11.18 1.26
N LEU A 131 20.48 -10.01 0.91
CA LEU A 131 21.01 -9.17 -0.18
C LEU A 131 22.40 -8.59 0.12
N THR A 132 22.77 -8.44 1.38
CA THR A 132 24.14 -8.05 1.75
C THR A 132 25.15 -9.15 1.39
N ARG A 133 24.75 -10.42 1.47
CA ARG A 133 25.59 -11.58 1.12
C ARG A 133 25.54 -11.92 -0.37
N ASN A 134 24.37 -11.81 -0.99
CA ASN A 134 24.21 -11.94 -2.44
C ASN A 134 23.25 -10.86 -2.97
N PRO A 135 23.79 -9.73 -3.46
CA PRO A 135 22.97 -8.62 -3.96
C PRO A 135 22.02 -9.02 -5.09
N ASN A 136 22.36 -10.05 -5.87
CA ASN A 136 21.61 -10.45 -7.06
C ASN A 136 20.76 -11.70 -6.83
N HIS A 137 20.51 -12.10 -5.57
CA HIS A 137 19.67 -13.26 -5.27
C HIS A 137 18.21 -13.03 -5.71
N PRO A 138 17.72 -13.68 -6.79
CA PRO A 138 16.47 -13.28 -7.45
C PRO A 138 15.22 -13.41 -6.57
N GLU A 139 15.10 -14.52 -5.84
CA GLU A 139 13.97 -14.78 -4.94
C GLU A 139 13.93 -13.78 -3.78
N THR A 140 15.10 -13.35 -3.30
CA THR A 140 15.20 -12.34 -2.23
C THR A 140 14.84 -10.98 -2.77
N LEU A 141 15.29 -10.61 -3.98
CA LEU A 141 14.89 -9.36 -4.62
C LEU A 141 13.36 -9.31 -4.80
N ALA A 142 12.76 -10.39 -5.31
CA ALA A 142 11.30 -10.47 -5.47
C ALA A 142 10.55 -10.37 -4.14
N ALA A 143 11.01 -11.08 -3.10
CA ALA A 143 10.40 -11.02 -1.76
C ALA A 143 10.58 -9.64 -1.11
N THR A 144 11.76 -9.04 -1.25
CA THR A 144 12.07 -7.69 -0.75
C THR A 144 11.15 -6.67 -1.42
N ALA A 145 11.01 -6.70 -2.74
CA ALA A 145 10.11 -5.81 -3.47
C ALA A 145 8.66 -5.91 -2.98
N LYS A 146 8.15 -7.14 -2.78
CA LYS A 146 6.81 -7.34 -2.23
C LYS A 146 6.68 -6.78 -0.82
N SER A 147 7.67 -7.00 0.04
CA SER A 147 7.68 -6.47 1.41
C SER A 147 7.69 -4.94 1.46
N LEU A 148 8.46 -4.32 0.55
CA LEU A 148 8.49 -2.87 0.38
C LEU A 148 7.12 -2.36 -0.07
N SER A 149 6.46 -3.05 -0.99
CA SER A 149 5.09 -2.73 -1.39
C SER A 149 4.11 -2.84 -0.22
N GLU A 150 4.19 -3.90 0.58
CA GLU A 150 3.37 -4.06 1.78
C GLU A 150 3.59 -2.90 2.75
N MET A 151 4.80 -2.35 2.83
CA MET A 151 5.16 -1.18 3.64
C MET A 151 4.82 0.21 3.02
N ASP A 152 4.07 0.27 1.92
CA ASP A 152 3.83 1.52 1.15
C ASP A 152 5.16 2.20 0.77
N GLN A 153 6.18 1.40 0.39
CA GLN A 153 7.50 1.83 -0.09
C GLN A 153 7.71 1.49 -1.57
N TYR A 154 6.88 2.08 -2.44
CA TYR A 154 6.86 1.71 -3.86
C TYR A 154 8.10 2.15 -4.65
N ILE A 155 8.69 3.31 -4.34
CA ILE A 155 9.90 3.77 -5.06
C ILE A 155 11.09 2.83 -4.79
N PRO A 156 11.42 2.48 -3.53
CA PRO A 156 12.42 1.45 -3.26
C PRO A 156 12.08 0.09 -3.90
N ALA A 157 10.79 -0.31 -3.88
CA ALA A 157 10.37 -1.57 -4.50
C ALA A 157 10.67 -1.59 -6.01
N VAL A 158 10.37 -0.49 -6.73
CA VAL A 158 10.71 -0.35 -8.16
C VAL A 158 12.21 -0.50 -8.39
N VAL A 159 13.05 0.12 -7.57
CA VAL A 159 14.52 -0.03 -7.68
C VAL A 159 14.95 -1.48 -7.47
N THR A 160 14.39 -2.17 -6.47
CA THR A 160 14.66 -3.59 -6.24
C THR A 160 14.22 -4.47 -7.42
N ILE A 161 13.06 -4.19 -8.03
CA ILE A 161 12.57 -4.95 -9.18
C ILE A 161 13.38 -4.65 -10.45
N GLN A 162 13.88 -3.42 -10.62
CA GLN A 162 14.81 -3.09 -11.70
C GLN A 162 16.10 -3.91 -11.62
N GLN A 163 16.58 -4.20 -10.40
CA GLN A 163 17.67 -5.13 -10.22
C GLN A 163 17.26 -6.57 -10.56
N LEU A 164 16.06 -7.00 -10.17
CA LEU A 164 15.52 -8.32 -10.51
C LEU A 164 15.39 -8.54 -12.03
N LEU A 165 15.06 -7.50 -12.81
CA LEU A 165 14.99 -7.56 -14.28
C LEU A 165 16.31 -7.97 -14.94
N THR A 166 17.44 -7.79 -14.25
CA THR A 166 18.76 -8.20 -14.74
C THR A 166 19.04 -9.70 -14.56
N GLN A 167 18.17 -10.42 -13.83
CA GLN A 167 18.36 -11.83 -13.49
C GLN A 167 17.75 -12.75 -14.58
N PRO A 168 18.48 -13.79 -15.03
CA PRO A 168 17.97 -14.75 -16.01
C PRO A 168 16.74 -15.50 -15.51
N GLY A 169 15.69 -15.61 -16.32
CA GLY A 169 14.46 -16.35 -16.00
C GLY A 169 13.50 -15.64 -15.04
N TRP A 170 13.70 -14.33 -14.80
CA TRP A 170 12.86 -13.51 -13.94
C TRP A 170 12.23 -12.32 -14.65
N LYS A 171 12.40 -12.18 -15.96
CA LYS A 171 12.01 -10.96 -16.69
C LYS A 171 10.49 -10.79 -16.75
N ALA A 172 9.75 -11.87 -16.97
CA ALA A 172 8.29 -11.81 -17.01
C ALA A 172 7.79 -11.37 -15.64
N ARG A 173 8.20 -12.10 -14.60
CA ARG A 173 7.77 -11.85 -13.22
C ARG A 173 8.16 -10.45 -12.73
N ALA A 174 9.38 -9.99 -13.03
CA ALA A 174 9.82 -8.66 -12.64
C ALA A 174 9.03 -7.55 -13.34
N ASN A 175 8.76 -7.68 -14.63
CA ASN A 175 7.91 -6.72 -15.35
C ASN A 175 6.47 -6.70 -14.81
N LEU A 176 5.91 -7.87 -14.47
CA LEU A 176 4.58 -7.94 -13.85
C LEU A 176 4.56 -7.25 -12.47
N LEU A 177 5.57 -7.48 -11.63
CA LEU A 177 5.73 -6.80 -10.33
C LEU A 177 5.90 -5.29 -10.51
N LEU A 178 6.66 -4.82 -11.52
CA LEU A 178 6.74 -3.39 -11.85
C LEU A 178 5.36 -2.83 -12.18
N GLY A 179 4.58 -3.55 -12.98
CA GLY A 179 3.20 -3.17 -13.30
C GLY A 179 2.36 -2.98 -12.03
N GLU A 180 2.44 -3.90 -11.06
CA GLU A 180 1.75 -3.75 -9.76
C GLU A 180 2.21 -2.49 -9.01
N MET A 181 3.51 -2.22 -8.95
CA MET A 181 4.01 -1.01 -8.26
C MET A 181 3.52 0.27 -8.93
N TYR A 182 3.49 0.30 -10.26
CA TYR A 182 2.99 1.46 -10.99
C TYR A 182 1.47 1.64 -10.88
N VAL A 183 0.70 0.56 -10.69
CA VAL A 183 -0.72 0.66 -10.34
C VAL A 183 -0.88 1.35 -8.98
N MET A 184 -0.10 0.92 -7.97
CA MET A 184 -0.15 1.52 -6.62
C MET A 184 0.28 2.99 -6.59
N MET A 185 1.11 3.40 -7.55
CA MET A 185 1.53 4.79 -7.74
C MET A 185 0.64 5.58 -8.71
N ASN A 186 -0.42 4.99 -9.26
CA ASN A 186 -1.30 5.65 -10.23
C ASN A 186 -0.55 6.19 -11.46
N ALA A 187 0.33 5.37 -12.04
CA ALA A 187 1.22 5.70 -13.15
C ALA A 187 0.90 4.83 -14.39
N PRO A 188 -0.24 5.06 -15.07
CA PRO A 188 -0.82 4.10 -16.01
C PRO A 188 0.03 3.84 -17.27
N GLU A 189 0.81 4.82 -17.75
CA GLU A 189 1.70 4.63 -18.90
C GLU A 189 2.85 3.66 -18.56
N GLN A 190 3.38 3.74 -17.34
CA GLN A 190 4.38 2.82 -16.83
C GLN A 190 3.79 1.43 -16.58
N VAL A 191 2.52 1.34 -16.13
CA VAL A 191 1.80 0.06 -16.02
C VAL A 191 1.70 -0.62 -17.39
N ILE A 192 1.24 0.09 -18.42
CA ILE A 192 1.12 -0.45 -19.78
C ILE A 192 2.47 -1.02 -20.24
N THR A 193 3.52 -0.20 -20.15
CA THR A 193 4.87 -0.57 -20.60
C THR A 193 5.37 -1.83 -19.87
N ALA A 194 5.19 -1.90 -18.55
CA ALA A 194 5.64 -3.02 -17.74
C ALA A 194 4.81 -4.29 -18.02
N LEU A 195 3.48 -4.20 -18.02
CA LEU A 195 2.62 -5.35 -18.21
C LEU A 195 2.68 -5.92 -19.63
N GLU A 196 2.80 -5.08 -20.66
CA GLU A 196 3.02 -5.57 -22.04
C GLU A 196 4.33 -6.35 -22.15
N ARG A 197 5.41 -5.90 -21.51
CA ARG A 197 6.68 -6.65 -21.48
C ARG A 197 6.54 -7.96 -20.71
N GLY A 198 5.91 -7.91 -19.53
CA GLY A 198 5.74 -9.09 -18.68
C GLY A 198 4.89 -10.18 -19.33
N LEU A 199 3.73 -9.81 -19.89
CA LEU A 199 2.78 -10.77 -20.49
C LEU A 199 3.28 -11.43 -21.78
N ASN A 200 4.22 -10.78 -22.47
CA ASN A 200 4.78 -11.21 -23.75
C ASN A 200 6.24 -11.69 -23.66
N GLU A 201 6.80 -11.86 -22.46
CA GLU A 201 8.17 -12.33 -22.29
C GLU A 201 8.34 -13.77 -22.82
N PRO A 202 9.26 -14.01 -23.77
CA PRO A 202 9.46 -15.34 -24.34
C PRO A 202 10.04 -16.34 -23.34
N GLY A 203 9.50 -17.55 -23.32
CA GLY A 203 10.09 -18.68 -22.57
C GLY A 203 9.79 -18.69 -21.06
N GLU A 204 9.06 -17.72 -20.53
CA GLU A 204 8.60 -17.70 -19.13
C GLU A 204 7.08 -17.90 -19.07
N SER A 205 6.64 -18.97 -18.40
CA SER A 205 5.21 -19.25 -18.20
C SER A 205 4.63 -18.42 -17.05
N ILE A 206 3.46 -17.84 -17.26
CA ILE A 206 2.69 -17.12 -16.24
C ILE A 206 1.47 -17.99 -15.91
N ASP A 207 1.12 -18.12 -14.63
CA ASP A 207 -0.09 -18.80 -14.21
C ASP A 207 -1.32 -18.23 -14.95
N PRO A 208 -2.24 -19.07 -15.46
CA PRO A 208 -3.38 -18.60 -16.23
C PRO A 208 -4.24 -17.55 -15.48
N LYS A 209 -4.42 -17.69 -14.16
CA LYS A 209 -5.21 -16.74 -13.36
C LYS A 209 -4.48 -15.42 -13.19
N ASP A 210 -3.17 -15.46 -12.95
CA ASP A 210 -2.36 -14.26 -12.90
C ASP A 210 -2.37 -13.54 -14.25
N ARG A 211 -2.25 -14.27 -15.36
CA ARG A 211 -2.33 -13.72 -16.71
C ARG A 211 -3.66 -13.00 -16.94
N GLU A 212 -4.77 -13.57 -16.50
CA GLU A 212 -6.10 -12.94 -16.58
C GLU A 212 -6.16 -11.65 -15.76
N ARG A 213 -5.71 -11.68 -14.49
CA ARG A 213 -5.65 -10.51 -13.62
C ARG A 213 -4.82 -9.38 -14.23
N TYR A 214 -3.63 -9.70 -14.76
CA TYR A 214 -2.76 -8.70 -15.39
C TYR A 214 -3.31 -8.16 -16.71
N ARG A 215 -4.07 -8.96 -17.47
CA ARG A 215 -4.79 -8.45 -18.66
C ARG A 215 -5.88 -7.44 -18.27
N LYS A 216 -6.64 -7.69 -17.21
CA LYS A 216 -7.62 -6.71 -16.68
C LYS A 216 -6.95 -5.41 -16.23
N LEU A 217 -5.82 -5.51 -15.50
CA LEU A 217 -5.03 -4.34 -15.11
C LEU A 217 -4.49 -3.57 -16.32
N LEU A 218 -3.98 -4.27 -17.34
CA LEU A 218 -3.50 -3.65 -18.58
C LEU A 218 -4.63 -2.93 -19.32
N ALA A 219 -5.80 -3.56 -19.45
CA ALA A 219 -6.98 -2.95 -20.08
C ALA A 219 -7.46 -1.70 -19.33
N ARG A 220 -7.46 -1.73 -17.98
CA ARG A 220 -7.73 -0.56 -17.15
C ARG A 220 -6.76 0.58 -17.44
N SER A 221 -5.47 0.30 -17.51
CA SER A 221 -4.47 1.34 -17.78
C SER A 221 -4.56 1.90 -19.20
N PHE A 222 -4.94 1.08 -20.18
CA PHE A 222 -5.30 1.59 -21.52
C PHE A 222 -6.48 2.56 -21.46
N LEU A 223 -7.56 2.23 -20.74
CA LEU A 223 -8.70 3.12 -20.58
C LEU A 223 -8.35 4.40 -19.80
N GLN A 224 -7.50 4.32 -18.77
CA GLN A 224 -7.00 5.48 -18.02
C GLN A 224 -6.20 6.45 -18.92
N THR A 225 -5.57 5.94 -19.97
CA THR A 225 -4.77 6.72 -20.93
C THR A 225 -5.53 7.01 -22.24
N GLY A 226 -6.84 6.77 -22.26
CA GLY A 226 -7.68 7.08 -23.42
C GLY A 226 -7.41 6.20 -24.65
N LYS A 227 -7.03 4.93 -24.44
CA LYS A 227 -6.72 3.94 -25.49
C LYS A 227 -7.76 2.79 -25.50
N PRO A 228 -9.06 3.07 -25.69
CA PRO A 228 -10.13 2.06 -25.57
C PRO A 228 -10.03 0.92 -26.59
N ALA A 229 -9.55 1.17 -27.81
CA ALA A 229 -9.34 0.12 -28.81
C ALA A 229 -8.32 -0.93 -28.34
N ARG A 230 -7.21 -0.50 -27.73
CA ARG A 230 -6.20 -1.39 -27.16
C ARG A 230 -6.72 -2.16 -25.94
N ALA A 231 -7.52 -1.50 -25.10
CA ALA A 231 -8.20 -2.18 -23.99
C ALA A 231 -9.12 -3.30 -24.51
N ARG A 232 -9.90 -3.01 -25.56
CA ARG A 232 -10.80 -3.97 -26.20
C ARG A 232 -10.06 -5.20 -26.76
N GLU A 233 -8.94 -5.00 -27.46
CA GLU A 233 -8.09 -6.09 -27.97
C GLU A 233 -7.64 -7.07 -26.86
N VAL A 234 -7.42 -6.56 -25.64
CA VAL A 234 -7.04 -7.37 -24.48
C VAL A 234 -8.25 -8.09 -23.86
N LEU A 235 -9.42 -7.47 -23.88
CA LEU A 235 -10.63 -7.93 -23.18
C LEU A 235 -11.49 -8.89 -23.99
N GLU A 236 -11.62 -8.71 -25.30
CA GLU A 236 -12.47 -9.56 -26.15
C GLU A 236 -12.12 -11.06 -26.07
N PRO A 237 -10.84 -11.47 -26.06
CA PRO A 237 -10.47 -12.87 -25.90
C PRO A 237 -10.81 -13.46 -24.52
N MET A 238 -11.19 -12.63 -23.56
CA MET A 238 -11.57 -13.03 -22.20
C MET A 238 -13.07 -13.29 -22.06
N GLN A 239 -13.88 -12.92 -23.07
CA GLN A 239 -15.30 -13.23 -23.06
C GLN A 239 -15.52 -14.74 -23.32
N PRO A 240 -16.55 -15.34 -22.69
CA PRO A 240 -16.83 -16.76 -22.91
C PRO A 240 -17.23 -17.04 -24.36
N ALA A 241 -16.66 -18.09 -24.93
CA ALA A 241 -17.05 -18.60 -26.24
C ALA A 241 -18.36 -19.40 -26.14
N GLY A 242 -19.51 -18.73 -26.07
CA GLY A 242 -20.84 -19.35 -26.19
C GLY A 242 -21.86 -18.96 -25.11
N ALA A 243 -23.13 -19.30 -25.36
CA ALA A 243 -24.28 -18.87 -24.55
C ALA A 243 -24.44 -19.57 -23.19
N THR A 244 -23.58 -20.53 -22.85
CA THR A 244 -23.72 -21.39 -21.66
C THR A 244 -22.89 -20.97 -20.45
N SER A 245 -22.04 -19.94 -20.58
CA SER A 245 -21.18 -19.46 -19.50
C SER A 245 -21.58 -18.05 -19.09
N SER A 246 -21.73 -17.80 -17.79
CA SER A 246 -21.97 -16.44 -17.30
C SER A 246 -20.79 -15.52 -17.66
N PRO A 247 -21.05 -14.29 -18.14
CA PRO A 247 -20.00 -13.35 -18.47
C PRO A 247 -19.27 -12.89 -17.21
N ASP A 248 -17.97 -12.63 -17.35
CA ASP A 248 -17.21 -11.94 -16.32
C ASP A 248 -17.70 -10.49 -16.23
N LEU A 249 -18.30 -10.14 -15.08
CA LEU A 249 -18.92 -8.83 -14.86
C LEU A 249 -17.90 -7.68 -14.96
N GLU A 250 -16.64 -7.90 -14.54
CA GLU A 250 -15.59 -6.90 -14.68
C GLU A 250 -15.22 -6.69 -16.15
N VAL A 251 -15.08 -7.77 -16.92
CA VAL A 251 -14.77 -7.67 -18.36
C VAL A 251 -15.89 -6.94 -19.10
N SER A 252 -17.15 -7.29 -18.83
CA SER A 252 -18.31 -6.58 -19.41
C SER A 252 -18.34 -5.11 -19.01
N TRP A 253 -18.03 -4.81 -17.75
CA TRP A 253 -17.89 -3.45 -17.25
C TRP A 253 -16.78 -2.70 -18.01
N LEU A 254 -15.57 -3.24 -18.13
CA LEU A 254 -14.47 -2.60 -18.88
C LEU A 254 -14.77 -2.41 -20.37
N LEU A 255 -15.44 -3.37 -21.01
CA LEU A 255 -15.86 -3.25 -22.41
C LEU A 255 -16.88 -2.12 -22.60
N SER A 256 -17.81 -1.94 -21.66
CA SER A 256 -18.74 -0.79 -21.69
C SER A 256 -18.00 0.56 -21.60
N ARG A 257 -16.84 0.61 -20.94
CA ARG A 257 -16.00 1.82 -20.87
C ARG A 257 -15.24 2.05 -22.17
N CYS A 258 -14.86 0.97 -22.86
CA CYS A 258 -14.34 1.08 -24.22
C CYS A 258 -15.39 1.74 -25.13
N ASP A 259 -16.64 1.26 -25.10
CA ASP A 259 -17.75 1.84 -25.87
C ASP A 259 -18.00 3.31 -25.49
N LEU A 260 -18.02 3.61 -24.19
CA LEU A 260 -18.22 4.96 -23.67
C LEU A 260 -17.15 5.94 -24.17
N GLN A 261 -15.87 5.57 -24.08
CA GLN A 261 -14.75 6.41 -24.55
C GLN A 261 -14.73 6.57 -26.07
N GLU A 262 -15.24 5.59 -26.81
CA GLU A 262 -15.39 5.65 -28.27
C GLU A 262 -16.70 6.33 -28.72
N SER A 263 -17.53 6.81 -27.78
CA SER A 263 -18.88 7.34 -28.05
C SER A 263 -19.78 6.37 -28.84
N LYS A 264 -19.59 5.07 -28.62
CA LYS A 264 -20.42 4.01 -29.22
C LYS A 264 -21.65 3.74 -28.35
N PRO A 265 -22.80 3.37 -28.94
CA PRO A 265 -23.95 2.93 -28.19
C PRO A 265 -23.62 1.69 -27.34
N ILE A 266 -23.96 1.74 -26.05
CA ILE A 266 -23.80 0.60 -25.13
C ILE A 266 -25.10 -0.20 -25.15
N SER A 267 -25.02 -1.50 -25.40
CA SER A 267 -26.23 -2.35 -25.37
C SER A 267 -26.85 -2.39 -23.96
N PRO A 268 -28.20 -2.47 -23.83
CA PRO A 268 -28.85 -2.53 -22.52
C PRO A 268 -28.36 -3.67 -21.63
N THR A 269 -28.04 -4.83 -22.22
CA THR A 269 -27.52 -6.00 -21.49
C THR A 269 -26.13 -5.75 -20.91
N VAL A 270 -25.23 -5.17 -21.69
CA VAL A 270 -23.87 -4.81 -21.21
C VAL A 270 -23.95 -3.72 -20.14
N LEU A 271 -24.84 -2.74 -20.30
CA LEU A 271 -25.05 -1.70 -19.29
C LEU A 271 -25.58 -2.27 -17.97
N ASP A 272 -26.46 -3.28 -18.01
CA ASP A 272 -26.99 -3.93 -16.80
C ASP A 272 -25.92 -4.78 -16.08
N GLN A 273 -25.06 -5.46 -16.85
CA GLN A 273 -23.89 -6.17 -16.29
C GLN A 273 -22.89 -5.20 -15.67
N ALA A 274 -22.58 -4.10 -16.37
CA ALA A 274 -21.70 -3.05 -15.88
C ALA A 274 -22.24 -2.40 -14.59
N ARG A 275 -23.55 -2.16 -14.53
CA ARG A 275 -24.24 -1.71 -13.32
C ARG A 275 -24.11 -2.72 -12.19
N THR A 276 -24.35 -4.00 -12.45
CA THR A 276 -24.21 -5.07 -11.44
C THR A 276 -22.80 -5.07 -10.84
N TYR A 277 -21.77 -4.99 -11.69
CA TYR A 277 -20.38 -4.87 -11.22
C TYR A 277 -20.17 -3.62 -10.35
N ARG A 278 -20.66 -2.46 -10.80
CA ARG A 278 -20.56 -1.19 -10.07
C ARG A 278 -21.28 -1.22 -8.72
N ASP A 279 -22.42 -1.89 -8.63
CA ASP A 279 -23.18 -2.03 -7.39
C ASP A 279 -22.47 -2.94 -6.38
N GLU A 280 -21.74 -3.96 -6.86
CA GLU A 280 -20.85 -4.80 -6.06
C GLU A 280 -19.56 -4.07 -5.64
N HIS A 281 -19.09 -3.13 -6.48
CA HIS A 281 -17.83 -2.39 -6.31
C HIS A 281 -18.04 -0.85 -6.30
N PRO A 282 -18.82 -0.30 -5.35
CA PRO A 282 -19.23 1.11 -5.38
C PRO A 282 -18.09 2.10 -5.12
N LEU A 283 -17.00 1.66 -4.51
CA LEU A 283 -15.82 2.48 -4.20
C LEU A 283 -14.68 2.32 -5.20
N GLU A 284 -14.82 1.40 -6.17
CA GLU A 284 -13.77 1.15 -7.13
C GLU A 284 -13.60 2.34 -8.09
N ALA A 285 -12.37 2.82 -8.22
CA ALA A 285 -12.05 3.92 -9.11
C ALA A 285 -12.38 3.55 -10.57
N GLU A 286 -12.87 4.53 -11.34
CA GLU A 286 -13.05 4.33 -12.77
C GLU A 286 -11.71 4.29 -13.51
N PRO A 287 -11.58 3.44 -14.55
CA PRO A 287 -10.41 3.39 -15.39
C PRO A 287 -10.53 4.54 -16.40
N ALA A 288 -10.33 5.76 -15.91
CA ALA A 288 -10.46 6.99 -16.67
C ALA A 288 -9.31 7.93 -16.39
N SER A 289 -9.15 8.95 -17.24
CA SER A 289 -8.30 10.09 -16.94
C SER A 289 -8.88 10.92 -15.80
N TYR A 290 -8.00 11.53 -15.01
CA TYR A 290 -8.40 12.57 -14.07
C TYR A 290 -8.86 13.83 -14.81
N VAL A 291 -9.76 14.58 -14.19
CA VAL A 291 -10.28 15.85 -14.72
C VAL A 291 -9.97 17.04 -13.82
N GLY A 292 -9.41 16.78 -12.63
CA GLY A 292 -9.18 17.76 -11.58
C GLY A 292 -10.49 18.21 -10.93
N ALA A 293 -10.40 18.75 -9.71
CA ALA A 293 -11.55 19.31 -9.00
C ALA A 293 -12.26 20.41 -9.81
N ALA A 294 -11.51 21.16 -10.63
CA ALA A 294 -12.05 22.17 -11.54
C ALA A 294 -13.08 21.59 -12.52
N GLY A 295 -12.88 20.36 -13.00
CA GLY A 295 -13.81 19.68 -13.91
C GLY A 295 -15.17 19.35 -13.28
N CYS A 296 -15.27 19.36 -11.94
CA CYS A 296 -16.51 19.07 -11.21
C CYS A 296 -17.36 20.32 -10.91
N VAL A 297 -16.78 21.52 -10.94
CA VAL A 297 -17.38 22.74 -10.37
C VAL A 297 -18.67 23.17 -11.09
N SER A 298 -18.70 23.08 -12.42
CA SER A 298 -19.85 23.58 -13.21
C SER A 298 -21.16 22.87 -12.86
N CYS A 299 -21.11 21.58 -12.53
CA CYS A 299 -22.27 20.75 -12.19
C CYS A 299 -22.46 20.59 -10.66
N HIS A 300 -21.38 20.66 -9.88
CA HIS A 300 -21.39 20.41 -8.42
C HIS A 300 -21.00 21.64 -7.58
N ARG A 301 -21.30 22.84 -8.08
CA ARG A 301 -20.91 24.11 -7.45
C ARG A 301 -21.20 24.18 -5.95
N VAL A 302 -22.41 23.80 -5.53
CA VAL A 302 -22.81 23.84 -4.11
C VAL A 302 -21.88 22.99 -3.23
N ILE A 303 -21.51 21.79 -3.67
CA ILE A 303 -20.61 20.92 -2.91
C ILE A 303 -19.17 21.44 -2.97
N SER A 304 -18.75 21.94 -4.13
CA SER A 304 -17.42 22.54 -4.31
C SER A 304 -17.21 23.75 -3.39
N ASP A 305 -18.19 24.65 -3.31
CA ASP A 305 -18.16 25.85 -2.46
C ASP A 305 -18.06 25.52 -0.96
N MET A 306 -18.54 24.33 -0.55
CA MET A 306 -18.37 23.82 0.82
C MET A 306 -17.01 23.13 1.03
N GLN A 307 -16.55 22.35 0.05
CA GLN A 307 -15.40 21.47 0.20
C GLN A 307 -14.07 22.22 0.04
N GLN A 308 -13.95 23.11 -0.93
CA GLN A 308 -12.73 23.86 -1.23
C GLN A 308 -12.20 24.69 -0.04
N PRO A 309 -13.04 25.40 0.75
CA PRO A 309 -12.56 26.11 1.93
C PRO A 309 -12.38 25.21 3.16
N SER A 310 -12.83 23.95 3.14
CA SER A 310 -12.69 23.03 4.28
C SER A 310 -11.24 22.66 4.56
N ARG A 311 -10.99 22.07 5.73
CA ARG A 311 -9.70 21.52 6.13
C ARG A 311 -9.17 20.49 5.14
N HIS A 312 -10.02 19.64 4.55
CA HIS A 312 -9.59 18.72 3.48
C HIS A 312 -9.08 19.49 2.25
N GLY A 313 -9.77 20.55 1.84
CA GLY A 313 -9.40 21.40 0.70
C GLY A 313 -8.21 22.34 0.95
N ARG A 314 -7.64 22.36 2.16
CA ARG A 314 -6.61 23.32 2.58
C ARG A 314 -5.44 22.70 3.36
N THR A 315 -5.21 21.41 3.17
CA THR A 315 -4.18 20.67 3.92
C THR A 315 -2.83 20.60 3.20
N PHE A 316 -2.70 21.21 2.03
CA PHE A 316 -1.49 21.18 1.21
C PHE A 316 -1.24 22.56 0.61
N PHE A 317 0.03 22.94 0.51
CA PHE A 317 0.47 24.17 -0.12
C PHE A 317 1.79 23.92 -0.86
N ARG A 318 1.97 24.56 -2.02
CA ARG A 318 3.23 24.54 -2.77
C ARG A 318 3.48 25.86 -3.48
N GLU A 319 4.70 26.04 -4.00
CA GLU A 319 5.07 27.20 -4.83
C GLU A 319 4.68 28.53 -4.12
N SER A 320 4.06 29.46 -4.86
CA SER A 320 3.61 30.76 -4.37
C SER A 320 2.63 30.70 -3.19
N GLU A 321 1.93 29.58 -2.98
CA GLU A 321 1.01 29.41 -1.85
C GLU A 321 1.76 29.34 -0.51
N ILE A 322 2.99 28.81 -0.51
CA ILE A 322 3.85 28.72 0.68
C ILE A 322 4.19 30.13 1.16
N ALA A 323 4.42 31.05 0.22
CA ALA A 323 4.75 32.43 0.52
C ALA A 323 3.57 33.24 1.12
N ALA A 324 2.35 32.68 1.14
CA ALA A 324 1.18 33.24 1.81
C ALA A 324 0.95 32.68 3.22
N LEU A 325 1.77 31.71 3.66
CA LEU A 325 1.70 31.13 5.00
C LEU A 325 2.16 32.11 6.08
N PRO A 326 1.81 31.90 7.36
CA PRO A 326 2.19 32.75 8.48
C PRO A 326 3.67 32.60 8.87
N LEU A 327 4.59 32.97 7.96
CA LEU A 327 6.03 32.89 8.15
C LEU A 327 6.51 33.88 9.24
N PRO A 328 7.49 33.51 10.08
CA PRO A 328 8.08 34.42 11.04
C PRO A 328 8.74 35.62 10.35
N LYS A 329 8.46 36.83 10.86
CA LYS A 329 9.13 38.06 10.40
C LYS A 329 10.52 38.26 11.01
N GLN A 330 10.78 37.61 12.14
CA GLN A 330 12.03 37.69 12.89
C GLN A 330 12.63 36.29 13.00
N PRO A 331 13.97 36.17 13.13
CA PRO A 331 14.61 34.89 13.36
C PRO A 331 14.05 34.19 14.61
N VAL A 332 13.81 32.88 14.51
CA VAL A 332 13.23 32.05 15.58
C VAL A 332 14.35 31.20 16.20
N PRO A 333 14.68 31.38 17.49
CA PRO A 333 15.59 30.46 18.19
C PRO A 333 15.01 29.05 18.28
N ASP A 334 15.85 28.02 18.12
CA ASP A 334 15.41 26.62 18.26
C ASP A 334 14.94 26.35 19.71
N PRO A 335 13.75 25.74 19.91
CA PRO A 335 13.24 25.45 21.26
C PRO A 335 14.05 24.41 22.07
N GLY A 336 14.95 23.69 21.41
CA GLY A 336 15.88 22.71 21.98
C GLY A 336 17.29 23.27 22.22
N ASP A 337 17.73 24.25 21.44
CA ASP A 337 19.00 24.97 21.63
C ASP A 337 18.88 26.42 21.14
N PRO A 338 18.69 27.40 22.05
CA PRO A 338 18.52 28.80 21.67
C PRO A 338 19.70 29.46 20.93
N LYS A 339 20.87 28.79 20.86
CA LYS A 339 22.01 29.25 20.03
C LYS A 339 21.79 28.97 18.54
N VAL A 340 20.96 27.99 18.22
CA VAL A 340 20.53 27.69 16.86
C VAL A 340 19.38 28.64 16.51
N VAL A 341 19.47 29.27 15.34
CA VAL A 341 18.49 30.27 14.91
C VAL A 341 18.02 29.98 13.49
N HIS A 342 16.71 30.02 13.28
CA HIS A 342 16.05 29.79 12.00
C HIS A 342 15.50 31.11 11.45
N SER A 343 15.89 31.47 10.23
CA SER A 343 15.40 32.66 9.54
C SER A 343 14.63 32.24 8.29
N PHE A 344 13.40 32.73 8.17
CA PHE A 344 12.51 32.45 7.04
C PHE A 344 12.51 33.65 6.12
N GLN A 345 12.81 33.45 4.85
CA GLN A 345 12.86 34.50 3.84
C GLN A 345 11.97 34.13 2.67
N LYS A 346 11.11 35.06 2.27
CA LYS A 346 10.36 34.95 1.03
C LYS A 346 11.25 35.46 -0.11
N VAL A 347 11.52 34.62 -1.08
CA VAL A 347 12.29 34.95 -2.28
C VAL A 347 11.40 34.67 -3.48
N GLU A 348 10.91 35.74 -4.11
CA GLU A 348 9.95 35.66 -5.24
C GLU A 348 8.76 34.73 -4.98
N ASP A 349 8.83 33.51 -5.53
CA ASP A 349 7.82 32.46 -5.54
C ASP A 349 8.07 31.31 -4.54
N HIS A 350 9.19 31.33 -3.81
CA HIS A 350 9.55 30.30 -2.84
C HIS A 350 9.94 30.88 -1.48
N VAL A 351 10.11 29.97 -0.52
CA VAL A 351 10.55 30.29 0.84
C VAL A 351 11.88 29.61 1.08
N GLU A 352 12.86 30.40 1.49
CA GLU A 352 14.14 29.91 1.98
C GLU A 352 14.14 29.89 3.51
N VAL A 353 14.72 28.83 4.08
CA VAL A 353 14.99 28.71 5.51
C VAL A 353 16.49 28.60 5.71
N GLU A 354 17.04 29.62 6.36
CA GLU A 354 18.42 29.66 6.80
C GLU A 354 18.50 29.24 8.27
N THR A 355 19.22 28.16 8.55
CA THR A 355 19.47 27.67 9.91
C THR A 355 20.94 27.92 10.26
N LYS A 356 21.17 28.78 11.25
CA LYS A 356 22.50 29.07 11.81
C LYS A 356 22.76 28.13 12.99
N ILE A 357 23.84 27.37 12.91
CA ILE A 357 24.28 26.37 13.90
C ILE A 357 25.74 26.70 14.21
N ASP A 358 26.00 27.30 15.38
CA ASP A 358 27.30 27.86 15.72
C ASP A 358 27.80 28.83 14.62
N ASP A 359 28.94 28.54 14.00
CA ASP A 359 29.53 29.31 12.89
C ASP A 359 29.08 28.83 11.50
N ARG A 360 28.24 27.78 11.43
CA ARG A 360 27.76 27.20 10.19
C ARG A 360 26.38 27.73 9.83
N VAL A 361 26.18 28.01 8.56
CA VAL A 361 24.88 28.33 7.98
C VAL A 361 24.47 27.21 7.03
N VAL A 362 23.23 26.73 7.17
CA VAL A 362 22.64 25.75 6.26
C VAL A 362 21.38 26.34 5.65
N ARG A 363 21.26 26.26 4.33
CA ARG A 363 20.12 26.78 3.58
C ARG A 363 19.25 25.66 3.02
N SER A 364 18.00 26.02 2.82
CA SER A 364 16.97 25.10 2.40
C SER A 364 15.84 25.83 1.68
N ILE A 365 15.39 25.28 0.57
CA ILE A 365 14.26 25.79 -0.20
C ILE A 365 13.04 24.94 0.15
N ILE A 366 11.95 25.56 0.57
CA ILE A 366 10.71 24.86 0.92
C ILE A 366 9.91 24.58 -0.34
N ASP A 367 9.65 23.30 -0.60
CA ASP A 367 8.88 22.83 -1.76
C ASP A 367 7.39 22.67 -1.43
N TYR A 368 7.09 22.25 -0.19
CA TYR A 368 5.74 21.90 0.24
C TYR A 368 5.46 22.34 1.69
N ALA A 369 4.20 22.59 2.00
CA ALA A 369 3.71 22.64 3.37
C ALA A 369 2.46 21.75 3.55
N PHE A 370 2.40 21.04 4.68
CA PHE A 370 1.37 20.06 4.98
C PHE A 370 0.63 20.39 6.28
N GLY A 371 -0.70 20.24 6.25
CA GLY A 371 -1.59 20.54 7.37
C GLY A 371 -2.32 21.87 7.19
N THR A 372 -3.28 22.15 8.07
CA THR A 372 -4.15 23.34 7.97
C THR A 372 -3.71 24.49 8.87
N GLY A 373 -2.63 24.32 9.63
CA GLY A 373 -2.17 25.29 10.63
C GLY A 373 -2.79 25.07 12.01
N ASP A 374 -4.06 24.70 12.12
CA ASP A 374 -4.76 24.56 13.43
C ASP A 374 -3.97 23.71 14.44
N ARG A 375 -3.59 22.49 14.03
CA ARG A 375 -2.81 21.54 14.84
C ARG A 375 -1.34 21.44 14.42
N GLY A 376 -0.99 22.07 13.32
CA GLY A 376 0.30 21.91 12.67
C GLY A 376 0.25 22.29 11.20
N LEU A 377 1.30 22.96 10.77
CA LEU A 377 1.66 23.23 9.40
C LEU A 377 3.16 22.95 9.28
N THR A 378 3.48 21.80 8.70
CA THR A 378 4.85 21.29 8.60
C THR A 378 5.40 21.56 7.22
N LEU A 379 6.59 22.17 7.17
CA LEU A 379 7.27 22.47 5.91
C LEU A 379 8.16 21.28 5.50
N VAL A 380 8.21 21.00 4.21
CA VAL A 380 9.15 20.06 3.60
C VAL A 380 9.87 20.77 2.48
N GLY A 381 11.20 20.65 2.48
CA GLY A 381 12.04 21.31 1.49
C GLY A 381 13.23 20.47 1.07
N ARG A 382 14.11 21.09 0.28
CA ARG A 382 15.39 20.53 -0.13
C ARG A 382 16.55 21.42 0.30
N ASN A 383 17.65 20.80 0.69
CA ASN A 383 18.90 21.51 0.95
C ASN A 383 19.74 21.66 -0.32
N ASP A 384 20.91 22.30 -0.21
CA ASP A 384 21.84 22.53 -1.33
C ASP A 384 22.33 21.24 -2.02
N LYS A 385 22.18 20.07 -1.37
CA LYS A 385 22.50 18.75 -1.93
C LYS A 385 21.29 18.07 -2.57
N ASN A 386 20.17 18.78 -2.74
CA ASN A 386 18.91 18.28 -3.26
C ASN A 386 18.32 17.12 -2.44
N HIS A 387 18.67 17.01 -1.15
CA HIS A 387 18.05 16.04 -0.23
C HIS A 387 16.80 16.65 0.40
N TYR A 388 15.71 15.89 0.40
CA TYR A 388 14.49 16.29 1.10
C TYR A 388 14.68 16.27 2.61
N PHE A 389 14.01 17.19 3.30
CA PHE A 389 13.91 17.20 4.74
C PHE A 389 12.53 17.70 5.20
N GLU A 390 12.04 17.13 6.30
CA GLU A 390 10.97 17.70 7.09
C GLU A 390 11.57 18.77 7.99
N SER A 391 11.14 20.02 7.82
CA SER A 391 11.64 21.17 8.56
C SER A 391 11.66 20.92 10.06
N ARG A 392 12.68 21.47 10.71
CA ARG A 392 12.82 21.46 12.17
C ARG A 392 11.65 22.10 12.90
N LEU A 393 11.14 23.19 12.35
CA LEU A 393 10.03 23.94 12.93
C LEU A 393 8.77 23.80 12.08
N SER A 394 7.64 23.63 12.79
CA SER A 394 6.28 23.70 12.25
C SER A 394 5.51 24.84 12.92
N TYR A 395 4.51 25.36 12.22
CA TYR A 395 3.60 26.35 12.78
C TYR A 395 2.39 25.68 13.43
N TYR A 396 2.10 26.06 14.68
CA TYR A 396 0.98 25.56 15.47
C TYR A 396 0.00 26.70 15.75
N GLY A 397 -1.03 26.80 14.91
CA GLY A 397 -1.97 27.91 14.86
C GLY A 397 -2.85 28.07 16.09
N ASN A 398 -3.27 26.97 16.72
CA ASN A 398 -4.02 27.04 17.99
C ASN A 398 -3.22 27.70 19.12
N ASP A 399 -1.89 27.57 19.08
CA ASP A 399 -0.97 28.15 20.07
C ASP A 399 -0.32 29.45 19.56
N GLY A 400 -0.53 29.81 18.29
CA GLY A 400 0.03 30.99 17.64
C GLY A 400 1.57 31.02 17.59
N LYS A 401 2.24 29.86 17.56
CA LYS A 401 3.71 29.79 17.64
C LYS A 401 4.35 28.79 16.68
N TRP A 402 5.65 28.99 16.45
CA TRP A 402 6.53 28.01 15.83
C TRP A 402 7.22 27.21 16.93
N ASP A 403 7.19 25.89 16.82
CA ASP A 403 7.84 24.97 17.76
C ASP A 403 8.41 23.77 16.99
N VAL A 404 9.12 22.89 17.69
CA VAL A 404 9.70 21.66 17.10
C VAL A 404 8.61 20.85 16.39
N THR A 405 8.89 20.42 15.17
CA THR A 405 7.99 19.55 14.40
C THR A 405 7.67 18.27 15.16
N SER A 406 6.38 17.97 15.32
CA SER A 406 5.89 16.81 16.05
C SER A 406 6.52 15.51 15.56
N GLY A 407 7.13 14.76 16.49
CA GLY A 407 7.84 13.51 16.21
C GLY A 407 9.36 13.65 16.12
N GLN A 408 9.89 14.87 16.00
CA GLN A 408 11.33 15.12 16.09
C GLN A 408 11.79 15.25 17.54
N SER A 409 13.00 14.78 17.85
CA SER A 409 13.58 14.95 19.20
C SER A 409 13.78 16.42 19.52
N ARG A 410 13.39 16.87 20.72
CA ARG A 410 13.62 18.25 21.14
C ARG A 410 15.09 18.63 21.13
N ILE A 411 15.99 17.71 21.50
CA ILE A 411 17.44 17.88 21.34
C ILE A 411 17.93 16.82 20.35
N PRO A 412 18.38 17.21 19.14
CA PRO A 412 18.84 16.24 18.15
C PRO A 412 20.18 15.60 18.54
N GLN A 413 20.38 14.35 18.13
CA GLN A 413 21.63 13.61 18.38
C GLN A 413 22.82 14.15 17.57
N HIS A 414 22.56 14.81 16.44
CA HIS A 414 23.56 15.38 15.55
C HIS A 414 23.15 16.80 15.16
N SER A 415 24.10 17.73 15.14
CA SER A 415 23.83 19.14 14.85
C SER A 415 23.22 19.37 13.46
N ALA A 416 23.53 18.52 12.47
CA ALA A 416 22.92 18.58 11.15
C ALA A 416 21.39 18.43 11.15
N LEU A 417 20.81 17.78 12.17
CA LEU A 417 19.37 17.57 12.31
C LEU A 417 18.63 18.80 12.85
N TYR A 418 19.33 19.88 13.22
CA TYR A 418 18.70 21.17 13.47
C TYR A 418 18.11 21.79 12.18
N GLN A 419 18.49 21.33 10.98
CA GLN A 419 17.77 21.69 9.75
C GLN A 419 16.40 20.98 9.66
N GLY A 420 16.28 19.81 10.28
CA GLY A 420 15.13 18.94 10.18
C GLY A 420 15.48 17.47 9.95
N SER A 421 14.46 16.62 9.81
CA SER A 421 14.63 15.19 9.56
C SER A 421 14.80 14.91 8.07
N ILE A 422 15.85 14.17 7.70
CA ILE A 422 16.10 13.79 6.30
C ILE A 422 15.01 12.85 5.80
N LEU A 423 14.45 13.15 4.63
CA LEU A 423 13.42 12.35 3.98
C LEU A 423 13.94 11.75 2.67
N THR A 424 13.43 10.56 2.34
CA THR A 424 13.53 10.04 0.97
C THR A 424 12.38 10.58 0.13
N LEU A 425 12.50 10.54 -1.20
CA LEU A 425 11.40 10.91 -2.10
C LEU A 425 10.12 10.10 -1.83
N ASP A 426 10.25 8.84 -1.43
CA ASP A 426 9.11 8.00 -1.10
C ASP A 426 8.38 8.43 0.18
N VAL A 427 9.12 8.95 1.18
CA VAL A 427 8.49 9.56 2.36
C VAL A 427 7.71 10.81 1.97
N VAL A 428 8.27 11.65 1.09
CA VAL A 428 7.57 12.83 0.56
C VAL A 428 6.30 12.44 -0.20
N ARG A 429 6.37 11.41 -1.07
CA ARG A 429 5.19 10.83 -1.75
C ARG A 429 4.11 10.41 -0.75
N ARG A 430 4.50 9.78 0.37
CA ARG A 430 3.57 9.37 1.45
C ARG A 430 2.95 10.53 2.21
N CYS A 431 3.60 11.69 2.28
CA CYS A 431 2.96 12.92 2.76
C CYS A 431 1.89 13.38 1.75
N ILE A 432 2.26 13.49 0.47
CA ILE A 432 1.37 14.02 -0.57
C ILE A 432 0.13 13.15 -0.77
N ILE A 433 0.26 11.81 -0.74
CA ILE A 433 -0.88 10.91 -0.95
C ILE A 433 -1.99 11.06 0.10
N CYS A 434 -1.71 11.62 1.29
CA CYS A 434 -2.75 11.95 2.27
C CYS A 434 -3.28 13.38 2.13
N HIS A 435 -2.51 14.26 1.48
CA HIS A 435 -2.77 15.70 1.44
C HIS A 435 -3.22 16.20 0.06
N GLN A 436 -3.23 15.32 -0.95
CA GLN A 436 -3.57 15.63 -2.32
C GLN A 436 -4.30 14.45 -3.01
N THR A 437 -5.01 14.74 -4.09
CA THR A 437 -5.69 13.79 -4.98
C THR A 437 -4.78 12.68 -5.51
N ASN A 438 -3.65 13.03 -6.15
CA ASN A 438 -2.71 12.10 -6.77
C ASN A 438 -1.25 12.54 -6.51
N ALA A 439 -0.54 11.75 -5.70
CA ALA A 439 0.84 12.08 -5.32
C ALA A 439 1.81 12.11 -6.49
N MET A 440 1.67 11.23 -7.47
CA MET A 440 2.60 11.20 -8.61
C MET A 440 2.36 12.39 -9.53
N ALA A 441 1.11 12.77 -9.78
CA ALA A 441 0.77 13.97 -10.55
C ALA A 441 1.41 15.24 -9.97
N VAL A 442 1.44 15.38 -8.65
CA VAL A 442 2.13 16.48 -7.96
C VAL A 442 3.65 16.41 -8.16
N LEU A 443 4.25 15.23 -8.00
CA LEU A 443 5.70 15.05 -8.10
C LEU A 443 6.24 15.24 -9.53
N SER A 444 5.46 14.87 -10.55
CA SER A 444 5.82 15.05 -11.97
C SER A 444 5.23 16.32 -12.59
N ASN A 445 4.46 17.11 -11.83
CA ASN A 445 3.71 18.27 -12.30
C ASN A 445 2.91 17.97 -13.59
N SER A 446 2.11 16.91 -13.57
CA SER A 446 1.42 16.39 -14.75
C SER A 446 -0.03 16.03 -14.45
N GLY A 447 -0.93 16.35 -15.37
CA GLY A 447 -2.36 16.07 -15.23
C GLY A 447 -3.13 17.20 -14.54
N PRO A 448 -4.45 17.31 -14.77
CA PRO A 448 -5.26 18.38 -14.20
C PRO A 448 -5.40 18.28 -12.68
N GLU A 449 -5.40 17.08 -12.12
CA GLU A 449 -5.48 16.84 -10.67
C GLU A 449 -4.24 17.28 -9.93
N ALA A 450 -3.09 17.42 -10.61
CA ALA A 450 -1.91 18.04 -10.00
C ALA A 450 -2.25 19.44 -9.51
N ALA A 451 -3.11 20.18 -10.23
CA ALA A 451 -3.55 21.53 -9.88
C ALA A 451 -4.58 21.60 -8.74
N ASP A 452 -5.06 20.46 -8.22
CA ASP A 452 -5.93 20.49 -7.04
C ASP A 452 -5.16 21.08 -5.85
N ARG A 453 -5.80 22.05 -5.19
CA ARG A 453 -5.22 22.79 -4.07
C ARG A 453 -4.78 21.89 -2.91
N ALA A 454 -5.53 20.82 -2.64
CA ALA A 454 -5.21 19.80 -1.65
C ALA A 454 -5.98 18.51 -1.96
N ILE A 455 -6.68 17.91 -1.00
CA ILE A 455 -7.60 16.79 -1.25
C ILE A 455 -8.75 17.29 -2.13
N GLY A 456 -8.74 16.91 -3.41
CA GLY A 456 -9.79 17.21 -4.38
C GLY A 456 -10.91 16.17 -4.42
N CYS A 457 -11.90 16.38 -5.29
CA CYS A 457 -13.08 15.51 -5.42
C CYS A 457 -12.67 14.07 -5.80
N GLU A 458 -11.72 13.93 -6.71
CA GLU A 458 -11.29 12.64 -7.26
C GLU A 458 -10.45 11.82 -6.26
N LYS A 459 -10.08 12.38 -5.10
CA LYS A 459 -9.45 11.61 -4.01
C LYS A 459 -10.41 10.54 -3.46
N CYS A 460 -11.68 10.90 -3.27
CA CYS A 460 -12.70 10.03 -2.70
C CYS A 460 -13.57 9.38 -3.78
N HIS A 461 -13.72 10.02 -4.93
CA HIS A 461 -14.57 9.57 -6.03
C HIS A 461 -13.81 8.87 -7.17
N GLY A 462 -12.48 8.88 -7.14
CA GLY A 462 -11.64 8.40 -8.24
C GLY A 462 -11.70 9.33 -9.47
N PRO A 463 -11.03 8.95 -10.56
CA PRO A 463 -10.99 9.73 -11.80
C PRO A 463 -12.39 9.92 -12.42
N GLY A 464 -12.72 11.14 -12.82
CA GLY A 464 -14.02 11.56 -13.34
C GLY A 464 -14.13 11.58 -14.87
N GLY A 465 -13.10 11.18 -15.63
CA GLY A 465 -13.12 11.27 -17.09
C GLY A 465 -14.32 10.54 -17.73
N ASN A 466 -14.55 9.28 -17.34
CA ASN A 466 -15.69 8.51 -17.85
C ASN A 466 -17.03 9.08 -17.36
N HIS A 467 -17.08 9.67 -16.16
CA HIS A 467 -18.27 10.37 -15.67
C HIS A 467 -18.67 11.52 -16.58
N LEU A 468 -17.70 12.35 -16.97
CA LEU A 468 -17.93 13.47 -17.88
C LEU A 468 -18.39 12.99 -19.26
N LEU A 469 -17.89 11.86 -19.75
CA LEU A 469 -18.38 11.24 -20.99
C LEU A 469 -19.82 10.74 -20.84
N ALA A 470 -20.14 10.07 -19.72
CA ALA A 470 -21.45 9.51 -19.45
C ALA A 470 -22.54 10.58 -19.33
N VAL A 471 -22.30 11.67 -18.59
CA VAL A 471 -23.26 12.78 -18.46
C VAL A 471 -23.50 13.52 -19.78
N ASN A 472 -22.51 13.53 -20.67
CA ASN A 472 -22.57 14.26 -21.94
C ASN A 472 -23.01 13.40 -23.12
N ALA A 473 -23.15 12.08 -22.93
CA ALA A 473 -23.55 11.14 -23.97
C ALA A 473 -24.93 11.53 -24.58
N PRO A 474 -25.11 11.41 -25.91
CA PRO A 474 -26.38 11.77 -26.56
C PRO A 474 -27.60 11.06 -25.96
N ASP A 475 -27.45 9.79 -25.60
CA ASP A 475 -28.53 8.98 -25.04
C ASP A 475 -28.87 9.40 -23.61
N ALA A 476 -27.88 9.80 -22.81
CA ALA A 476 -28.11 10.37 -21.48
C ALA A 476 -28.88 11.70 -21.53
N LYS A 477 -28.70 12.49 -22.59
CA LYS A 477 -29.47 13.73 -22.82
C LYS A 477 -30.92 13.46 -23.21
N LYS A 478 -31.18 12.36 -23.93
CA LYS A 478 -32.53 11.96 -24.37
C LYS A 478 -33.31 11.27 -23.26
N ASP A 479 -32.66 10.39 -22.52
CA ASP A 479 -33.21 9.67 -21.38
C ASP A 479 -32.22 9.67 -20.20
N PRO A 480 -32.36 10.63 -19.27
CA PRO A 480 -31.52 10.71 -18.07
C PRO A 480 -31.58 9.46 -17.19
N SER A 481 -32.61 8.62 -17.32
CA SER A 481 -32.71 7.38 -16.54
C SER A 481 -31.66 6.34 -16.94
N LEU A 482 -31.17 6.38 -18.19
CA LEU A 482 -30.08 5.51 -18.65
C LEU A 482 -28.76 5.86 -17.97
N PHE A 483 -28.50 7.15 -17.74
CA PHE A 483 -27.33 7.62 -17.00
C PHE A 483 -27.39 7.26 -15.51
N LEU A 484 -28.58 7.31 -14.89
CA LEU A 484 -28.75 6.92 -13.49
C LEU A 484 -28.44 5.44 -13.21
N ARG A 485 -28.39 4.59 -14.25
CA ARG A 485 -28.04 3.17 -14.13
C ARG A 485 -26.56 2.96 -13.82
N ASP A 486 -25.69 3.75 -14.44
CA ASP A 486 -24.25 3.72 -14.22
C ASP A 486 -23.64 5.11 -14.42
N MET A 487 -23.29 5.74 -13.31
CA MET A 487 -22.76 7.11 -13.31
C MET A 487 -21.30 7.20 -13.77
N ALA A 488 -20.64 6.06 -14.01
CA ALA A 488 -19.23 5.99 -14.36
C ALA A 488 -18.32 6.84 -13.44
N ILE A 489 -18.51 6.71 -12.13
CA ILE A 489 -17.70 7.32 -11.06
C ILE A 489 -17.87 6.51 -9.77
N ALA A 490 -16.89 6.52 -8.86
CA ALA A 490 -17.05 5.89 -7.56
C ALA A 490 -18.07 6.69 -6.70
N ARG A 491 -18.92 5.96 -5.97
CA ARG A 491 -20.05 6.51 -5.22
C ARG A 491 -20.02 6.05 -3.77
N PRO A 492 -19.28 6.74 -2.88
CA PRO A 492 -19.27 6.44 -1.45
C PRO A 492 -20.67 6.41 -0.82
N SER A 493 -21.63 7.19 -1.33
CA SER A 493 -23.01 7.15 -0.85
C SER A 493 -23.72 5.80 -1.03
N MET A 494 -23.23 4.93 -1.92
CA MET A 494 -23.85 3.62 -2.22
C MET A 494 -23.41 2.50 -1.26
N THR A 495 -22.53 2.79 -0.31
CA THR A 495 -22.04 1.83 0.69
C THR A 495 -22.04 2.43 2.09
N TYR A 496 -21.74 1.61 3.10
CA TYR A 496 -21.84 1.96 4.52
C TYR A 496 -20.93 1.07 5.37
N GLY A 497 -20.57 1.53 6.56
CA GLY A 497 -19.75 0.77 7.51
C GLY A 497 -18.29 0.66 7.07
N GLU A 498 -17.73 -0.54 7.17
CA GLU A 498 -16.29 -0.81 6.95
C GLU A 498 -15.71 -0.25 5.64
N PRO A 499 -16.36 -0.37 4.46
CA PRO A 499 -15.83 0.25 3.23
C PRO A 499 -15.63 1.77 3.33
N ILE A 500 -16.51 2.48 4.04
CA ILE A 500 -16.37 3.93 4.26
C ILE A 500 -15.24 4.21 5.25
N VAL A 501 -15.16 3.44 6.34
CA VAL A 501 -14.09 3.58 7.32
C VAL A 501 -12.72 3.35 6.67
N LYS A 502 -12.62 2.36 5.77
CA LYS A 502 -11.41 2.10 4.97
C LYS A 502 -11.09 3.23 4.00
N LEU A 503 -12.10 3.82 3.33
CA LEU A 503 -11.89 4.98 2.45
C LEU A 503 -11.29 6.16 3.23
N CYS A 504 -11.88 6.51 4.38
CA CYS A 504 -11.34 7.56 5.25
C CYS A 504 -9.98 7.17 5.86
N GLY A 505 -9.80 5.88 6.16
CA GLY A 505 -8.57 5.30 6.71
C GLY A 505 -7.38 5.34 5.75
N GLN A 506 -7.61 5.61 4.46
CA GLN A 506 -6.50 5.94 3.57
C GLN A 506 -5.67 7.13 4.10
N CYS A 507 -6.24 8.03 4.89
CA CYS A 507 -5.50 9.15 5.49
C CYS A 507 -5.59 9.18 7.02
N HIS A 508 -6.70 8.72 7.60
CA HIS A 508 -7.01 8.76 9.04
C HIS A 508 -6.64 7.48 9.80
N ASP A 509 -5.61 6.78 9.33
CA ASP A 509 -5.15 5.50 9.86
C ASP A 509 -3.61 5.43 9.86
N PRO A 510 -2.98 4.56 10.65
CA PRO A 510 -1.54 4.42 10.60
C PRO A 510 -1.14 3.83 9.24
N ARG A 511 -0.35 4.58 8.46
CA ARG A 511 0.26 4.08 7.22
C ARG A 511 1.56 3.30 7.43
N LYS A 512 2.04 3.21 8.68
CA LYS A 512 3.27 2.48 9.00
C LYS A 512 2.93 1.00 9.14
N VAL A 513 3.35 0.21 8.17
CA VAL A 513 3.24 -1.25 8.25
C VAL A 513 4.16 -1.79 9.34
N GLY A 514 3.69 -2.81 10.04
CA GLY A 514 4.34 -3.31 11.27
C GLY A 514 4.08 -2.46 12.52
N PHE A 515 3.42 -1.29 12.38
CA PHE A 515 2.95 -0.52 13.53
C PHE A 515 1.53 -0.93 13.89
N GLU A 516 1.42 -1.78 14.90
CA GLU A 516 0.13 -2.12 15.49
C GLU A 516 -0.32 -0.98 16.41
N VAL A 517 -1.44 -0.36 16.07
CA VAL A 517 -2.13 0.57 16.95
C VAL A 517 -2.96 -0.27 17.92
N THR A 518 -2.60 -0.23 19.20
CA THR A 518 -3.31 -0.93 20.28
C THR A 518 -4.08 0.06 21.15
N PRO A 519 -5.11 -0.37 21.90
CA PRO A 519 -5.82 0.50 22.83
C PRO A 519 -4.94 1.11 23.94
N SER A 520 -3.78 0.51 24.23
CA SER A 520 -2.82 1.02 25.21
C SER A 520 -1.86 2.07 24.66
N LEU A 521 -1.85 2.29 23.35
CA LEU A 521 -0.99 3.31 22.73
C LEU A 521 -1.54 4.71 23.05
N GLU A 522 -0.75 5.53 23.75
CA GLU A 522 -1.13 6.89 24.17
C GLU A 522 -1.50 7.83 23.02
N THR A 523 -1.03 7.53 21.80
CA THR A 523 -1.33 8.31 20.59
C THR A 523 -2.41 7.68 19.70
N ALA A 524 -3.12 6.66 20.17
CA ALA A 524 -4.08 5.91 19.36
C ALA A 524 -5.19 6.79 18.77
N SER A 525 -5.69 7.78 19.50
CA SER A 525 -6.75 8.71 19.09
C SER A 525 -6.45 9.52 17.83
N ARG A 526 -5.17 9.62 17.44
CA ARG A 526 -4.75 10.19 16.16
C ARG A 526 -5.29 9.40 14.96
N PHE A 527 -5.57 8.12 15.14
CA PHE A 527 -6.00 7.19 14.09
C PHE A 527 -7.50 6.94 14.21
N GLN A 528 -8.31 7.90 13.76
CA GLN A 528 -9.76 7.89 13.98
C GLN A 528 -10.45 6.69 13.30
N SER A 529 -9.96 6.23 12.15
CA SER A 529 -10.53 5.06 11.46
C SER A 529 -10.27 3.77 12.24
N THR A 530 -9.03 3.52 12.68
CA THR A 530 -8.70 2.37 13.54
C THR A 530 -9.50 2.41 14.85
N THR A 531 -9.44 3.51 15.60
CA THR A 531 -10.03 3.58 16.95
C THR A 531 -11.56 3.49 16.94
N LEU A 532 -12.22 4.04 15.91
CA LEU A 532 -13.67 3.85 15.73
C LEU A 532 -14.06 2.37 15.68
N SER A 533 -13.25 1.55 15.00
CA SER A 533 -13.55 0.13 14.79
C SER A 533 -13.55 -0.70 16.08
N TRP A 534 -12.92 -0.20 17.15
CA TRP A 534 -12.90 -0.86 18.47
C TRP A 534 -14.18 -0.63 19.28
N SER A 535 -14.94 0.41 18.93
CA SER A 535 -16.14 0.81 19.68
C SER A 535 -17.22 -0.27 19.60
N ARG A 536 -17.83 -0.62 20.73
CA ARG A 536 -18.98 -1.54 20.74
C ARG A 536 -20.13 -1.04 19.87
N CYS A 537 -20.40 0.26 19.87
CA CYS A 537 -21.41 0.84 18.99
C CYS A 537 -21.05 0.73 17.49
N TYR A 538 -19.79 0.53 17.13
CA TYR A 538 -19.41 0.21 15.75
C TYR A 538 -19.63 -1.28 15.46
N THR A 539 -19.09 -2.17 16.30
CA THR A 539 -19.13 -3.63 16.08
C THR A 539 -20.53 -4.24 16.22
N GLU A 540 -21.38 -3.67 17.08
CA GLU A 540 -22.73 -4.18 17.37
C GLU A 540 -23.82 -3.50 16.53
N SER A 541 -23.53 -2.41 15.82
CA SER A 541 -24.55 -1.66 15.05
C SER A 541 -24.87 -2.22 13.67
N GLN A 542 -24.36 -3.40 13.31
CA GLN A 542 -24.62 -4.07 12.04
C GLN A 542 -24.34 -3.15 10.81
N LYS A 543 -23.19 -2.46 10.81
CA LYS A 543 -22.75 -1.51 9.76
C LYS A 543 -23.58 -0.22 9.69
N ALA A 544 -24.35 0.11 10.73
CA ALA A 544 -25.09 1.37 10.79
C ALA A 544 -24.20 2.58 11.12
N LEU A 545 -23.02 2.37 11.73
CA LEU A 545 -22.08 3.43 12.07
C LEU A 545 -20.86 3.44 11.14
N ASP A 546 -20.50 4.62 10.66
CA ASP A 546 -19.28 4.92 9.90
C ASP A 546 -18.91 6.41 10.07
N CYS A 547 -17.77 6.84 9.50
CA CYS A 547 -17.28 8.21 9.62
C CYS A 547 -18.32 9.26 9.15
N VAL A 548 -19.04 8.96 8.07
CA VAL A 548 -20.00 9.89 7.46
C VAL A 548 -21.37 9.91 8.15
N THR A 549 -21.53 9.13 9.23
CA THR A 549 -22.68 9.21 10.12
C THR A 549 -22.61 10.48 10.99
N CYS A 550 -21.40 10.89 11.37
CA CYS A 550 -21.17 12.00 12.29
C CYS A 550 -20.78 13.30 11.59
N HIS A 551 -19.94 13.23 10.54
CA HIS A 551 -19.48 14.42 9.82
C HIS A 551 -19.51 14.24 8.29
N SER A 552 -19.66 15.34 7.57
CA SER A 552 -19.56 15.34 6.10
C SER A 552 -18.10 15.53 5.69
N PRO A 553 -17.56 14.79 4.72
CA PRO A 553 -16.20 15.01 4.21
C PRO A 553 -16.09 16.25 3.31
N HIS A 554 -17.22 16.85 2.91
CA HIS A 554 -17.28 18.03 2.03
C HIS A 554 -17.29 19.36 2.77
N ARG A 555 -17.10 19.37 4.10
CA ARG A 555 -17.03 20.59 4.92
C ARG A 555 -16.30 20.28 6.21
N ASP A 556 -15.99 21.32 6.98
CA ASP A 556 -15.43 21.12 8.30
C ASP A 556 -16.42 20.39 9.22
N ALA A 557 -15.85 19.58 10.12
CA ALA A 557 -16.62 18.90 11.14
C ALA A 557 -17.33 19.91 12.05
N GLU A 558 -18.56 19.57 12.44
CA GLU A 558 -19.36 20.35 13.38
C GLU A 558 -18.64 20.47 14.74
N THR A 559 -18.93 21.51 15.49
CA THR A 559 -18.32 21.73 16.82
C THR A 559 -19.31 21.59 17.96
N SER A 560 -20.62 21.61 17.66
CA SER A 560 -21.69 21.50 18.64
C SER A 560 -21.82 20.06 19.21
N PRO A 561 -21.74 19.90 20.55
CA PRO A 561 -22.04 18.62 21.19
C PRO A 561 -23.43 18.08 20.86
N ALA A 562 -24.44 18.96 20.79
CA ALA A 562 -25.81 18.56 20.52
C ALA A 562 -25.98 17.87 19.16
N HIS A 563 -25.20 18.26 18.15
CA HIS A 563 -25.21 17.59 16.83
C HIS A 563 -24.78 16.13 16.92
N TYR A 564 -23.71 15.85 17.67
CA TYR A 564 -23.18 14.49 17.84
C TYR A 564 -24.02 13.65 18.81
N GLU A 565 -24.51 14.25 19.91
CA GLU A 565 -25.41 13.58 20.84
C GLU A 565 -26.69 13.12 20.15
N ALA A 566 -27.23 13.92 19.22
CA ALA A 566 -28.35 13.50 18.41
C ALA A 566 -28.06 12.22 17.59
N LYS A 567 -26.81 11.97 17.18
CA LYS A 567 -26.41 10.72 16.52
C LYS A 567 -26.37 9.54 17.48
N CYS A 568 -25.83 9.74 18.69
CA CYS A 568 -25.84 8.70 19.73
C CYS A 568 -27.28 8.28 20.07
N LEU A 569 -28.18 9.24 20.20
CA LEU A 569 -29.58 9.01 20.56
C LEU A 569 -30.41 8.32 19.46
N GLU A 570 -29.90 8.22 18.22
CA GLU A 570 -30.54 7.37 17.19
C GLU A 570 -30.53 5.88 17.60
N CYS A 571 -29.54 5.47 18.41
CA CYS A 571 -29.41 4.10 18.91
C CYS A 571 -29.63 3.97 20.42
N HIS A 572 -29.37 5.03 21.21
CA HIS A 572 -29.40 5.01 22.68
C HIS A 572 -30.65 5.66 23.29
N SER A 573 -31.78 5.67 22.58
CA SER A 573 -33.06 6.18 23.10
C SER A 573 -33.92 5.11 23.80
N GLY A 574 -33.53 3.83 23.73
CA GLY A 574 -34.36 2.69 24.16
C GLY A 574 -35.49 2.32 23.18
N THR A 575 -35.70 3.10 22.12
CA THR A 575 -36.66 2.81 21.06
C THR A 575 -35.93 2.70 19.71
N PRO A 576 -36.27 1.71 18.86
CA PRO A 576 -35.68 1.63 17.53
C PRO A 576 -36.00 2.91 16.74
N SER A 577 -34.97 3.57 16.21
CA SER A 577 -35.20 4.65 15.25
C SER A 577 -35.90 4.08 14.01
N PRO A 578 -36.83 4.84 13.39
CA PRO A 578 -37.44 4.40 12.14
C PRO A 578 -36.37 4.15 11.08
N PRO A 579 -36.59 3.20 10.15
CA PRO A 579 -35.72 2.97 9.02
C PRO A 579 -35.40 4.29 8.30
N LYS A 580 -34.12 4.64 8.19
CA LYS A 580 -33.71 5.71 7.28
C LYS A 580 -33.88 5.21 5.86
N GLU A 581 -34.38 6.07 4.98
CA GLU A 581 -34.43 5.83 3.54
C GLU A 581 -33.08 5.26 3.07
N PRO A 582 -33.09 4.15 2.30
CA PRO A 582 -31.86 3.52 1.90
C PRO A 582 -31.10 4.44 0.95
N ARG A 583 -29.80 4.67 1.23
CA ARG A 583 -28.91 5.43 0.33
C ARG A 583 -28.69 4.73 -1.02
N SER A 584 -29.06 3.45 -1.13
CA SER A 584 -29.05 2.62 -2.33
C SER A 584 -30.27 1.69 -2.35
N LEU A 585 -31.01 1.66 -3.46
CA LEU A 585 -32.16 0.77 -3.65
C LEU A 585 -31.80 -0.72 -3.67
N LEU A 586 -30.54 -1.06 -3.97
CA LEU A 586 -30.07 -2.45 -4.08
C LEU A 586 -29.39 -2.99 -2.83
N ARG A 587 -28.86 -2.09 -1.99
CA ARG A 587 -28.36 -2.42 -0.66
C ARG A 587 -29.14 -1.58 0.35
N PRO A 588 -30.41 -1.95 0.62
CA PRO A 588 -31.11 -1.35 1.73
C PRO A 588 -30.27 -1.58 2.97
N ARG A 589 -29.95 -0.49 3.67
CA ARG A 589 -29.32 -0.55 4.99
C ARG A 589 -30.20 -1.50 5.82
N GLN A 590 -29.61 -2.51 6.47
CA GLN A 590 -30.34 -3.21 7.51
C GLN A 590 -30.59 -2.18 8.61
N THR A 591 -31.80 -1.61 8.62
CA THR A 591 -32.20 -0.56 9.55
C THR A 591 -32.66 -1.12 10.88
N ALA A 592 -32.89 -2.43 10.95
CA ALA A 592 -33.28 -3.11 12.18
C ALA A 592 -32.03 -3.47 12.99
N PHE A 593 -31.48 -2.48 13.70
CA PHE A 593 -30.58 -2.74 14.82
C PHE A 593 -31.40 -2.72 16.12
N THR A 594 -30.98 -3.49 17.12
CA THR A 594 -31.59 -3.44 18.45
C THR A 594 -31.24 -2.10 19.10
N ALA A 595 -32.25 -1.32 19.48
CA ALA A 595 -32.02 -0.10 20.25
C ALA A 595 -31.29 -0.44 21.55
N ALA A 596 -30.23 0.30 21.84
CA ALA A 596 -29.54 0.23 23.11
C ALA A 596 -30.38 0.93 24.19
N PRO A 597 -30.32 0.47 25.45
CA PRO A 597 -30.99 1.14 26.55
C PRO A 597 -30.49 2.59 26.69
N PRO A 598 -31.35 3.51 27.16
CA PRO A 598 -30.94 4.88 27.42
C PRO A 598 -29.85 4.92 28.50
N CYS A 599 -29.00 5.95 28.43
CA CYS A 599 -27.94 6.17 29.41
C CYS A 599 -28.56 6.33 30.82
N PRO A 600 -28.11 5.57 31.83
CA PRO A 600 -28.66 5.64 33.18
C PRO A 600 -28.26 6.93 33.92
N VAL A 601 -27.20 7.62 33.47
CA VAL A 601 -26.71 8.85 34.10
C VAL A 601 -27.42 10.08 33.54
N GLN A 602 -27.40 10.25 32.21
CA GLN A 602 -28.08 11.35 31.52
C GLN A 602 -28.61 10.88 30.17
N PRO A 603 -29.92 10.63 30.03
CA PRO A 603 -30.48 9.95 28.86
C PRO A 603 -30.62 10.82 27.60
N LYS A 604 -30.30 12.13 27.67
CA LYS A 604 -30.56 13.09 26.58
C LYS A 604 -29.38 13.95 26.15
N SER A 605 -28.34 14.08 26.98
CA SER A 605 -27.21 14.98 26.71
C SER A 605 -25.98 14.61 27.55
N GLY A 606 -24.86 15.27 27.32
CA GLY A 606 -23.61 15.05 28.04
C GLY A 606 -22.88 13.76 27.65
N CYS A 607 -23.30 13.09 26.57
CA CYS A 607 -22.75 11.79 26.18
C CYS A 607 -21.26 11.89 25.86
N ILE A 608 -20.86 12.93 25.12
CA ILE A 608 -19.50 13.10 24.59
C ILE A 608 -18.48 13.27 25.71
N ALA A 609 -18.84 13.93 26.81
CA ALA A 609 -17.92 14.20 27.91
C ALA A 609 -17.38 12.91 28.55
N CYS A 610 -18.21 11.86 28.60
CA CYS A 610 -17.84 10.56 29.16
C CYS A 610 -17.44 9.53 28.09
N HIS A 611 -18.02 9.62 26.89
CA HIS A 611 -17.89 8.58 25.86
C HIS A 611 -16.88 8.88 24.74
N MET A 612 -16.57 10.16 24.53
CA MET A 612 -15.64 10.65 23.49
C MET A 612 -14.87 11.87 24.01
N PRO A 613 -14.18 11.75 25.17
CA PRO A 613 -13.42 12.85 25.72
C PRO A 613 -12.34 13.31 24.73
N LYS A 614 -11.98 14.60 24.82
CA LYS A 614 -10.72 15.04 24.22
C LYS A 614 -9.59 14.49 25.07
N ASP A 615 -8.68 13.78 24.46
CA ASP A 615 -7.54 13.23 25.17
C ASP A 615 -6.39 14.23 25.27
N GLN A 616 -5.58 14.05 26.31
CA GLN A 616 -4.28 14.70 26.42
C GLN A 616 -3.25 13.78 25.76
N THR A 617 -3.25 13.70 24.42
CA THR A 617 -2.18 12.96 23.73
C THR A 617 -0.83 13.56 24.10
N PRO A 618 0.24 12.76 24.16
CA PRO A 618 1.60 13.27 24.33
C PRO A 618 2.10 14.05 23.11
N ILE A 619 1.30 14.16 22.03
CA ILE A 619 1.67 14.91 20.83
C ILE A 619 1.58 16.41 21.14
N PRO A 620 2.70 17.15 21.10
CA PRO A 620 2.68 18.59 21.37
C PRO A 620 1.70 19.32 20.44
N HIS A 621 1.08 20.38 20.98
CA HIS A 621 0.20 21.30 20.24
C HIS A 621 -1.04 20.64 19.59
N SER A 622 -1.37 19.40 19.98
CA SER A 622 -2.45 18.63 19.39
C SER A 622 -3.36 18.03 20.46
N GLN A 623 -4.67 18.17 20.25
CA GLN A 623 -5.71 17.46 20.99
C GLN A 623 -6.62 16.73 20.01
N PHE A 624 -6.95 15.49 20.34
CA PHE A 624 -7.83 14.66 19.54
C PHE A 624 -9.06 14.28 20.34
N THR A 625 -10.16 14.04 19.65
CA THR A 625 -11.33 13.40 20.26
C THR A 625 -11.12 11.90 20.16
N ASP A 626 -11.26 11.17 21.26
CA ASP A 626 -11.17 9.71 21.22
C ASP A 626 -12.34 9.15 20.39
N HIS A 627 -12.03 8.46 19.31
CA HIS A 627 -13.02 7.78 18.46
C HIS A 627 -13.24 6.33 18.91
N HIS A 628 -12.51 5.82 19.90
CA HIS A 628 -12.85 4.59 20.61
C HIS A 628 -13.96 4.87 21.64
N ILE A 629 -15.19 4.94 21.15
CA ILE A 629 -16.39 5.35 21.88
C ILE A 629 -16.72 4.33 22.99
N ARG A 630 -16.48 4.74 24.24
CA ARG A 630 -16.74 3.94 25.45
C ARG A 630 -16.79 4.84 26.68
N VAL A 631 -17.39 4.37 27.77
CA VAL A 631 -17.22 5.06 29.06
C VAL A 631 -15.75 4.96 29.48
N HIS A 632 -15.16 6.09 29.89
CA HIS A 632 -13.79 6.18 30.43
C HIS A 632 -13.80 6.22 31.97
N PRO A 633 -13.67 5.08 32.69
CA PRO A 633 -13.75 5.06 34.14
C PRO A 633 -12.64 5.89 34.80
N GLU A 634 -11.45 5.92 34.18
CA GLU A 634 -10.29 6.67 34.64
C GLU A 634 -10.52 8.19 34.71
N LEU A 635 -11.43 8.72 33.88
CA LEU A 635 -11.82 10.14 33.91
C LEU A 635 -12.93 10.40 34.94
N THR A 636 -13.64 9.37 35.38
CA THR A 636 -14.70 9.51 36.41
C THR A 636 -14.16 9.47 37.84
N GLU A 637 -12.92 9.02 38.06
CA GLU A 637 -12.27 8.97 39.38
C GLU A 637 -11.42 10.22 39.72
N SER A 638 -11.42 11.26 38.90
CA SER A 638 -10.72 12.51 39.25
C SER A 638 -11.38 13.14 40.49
N LYS A 639 -10.67 13.04 41.63
CA LYS A 639 -11.01 13.58 42.94
C LYS A 639 -11.77 14.92 42.87
N PRO A 640 -12.82 15.13 43.69
CA PRO A 640 -13.40 16.46 43.82
C PRO A 640 -12.34 17.47 44.27
N PRO A 641 -12.42 18.74 43.85
CA PRO A 641 -11.50 19.76 44.30
C PRO A 641 -11.59 19.84 45.83
N ILE A 642 -10.44 19.75 46.49
CA ILE A 642 -10.35 20.02 47.93
C ILE A 642 -10.75 21.47 48.11
N ALA A 643 -11.98 21.69 48.56
CA ALA A 643 -12.43 22.98 49.04
C ALA A 643 -11.71 23.28 50.35
N GLY A 644 -10.86 24.31 50.33
CA GLY A 644 -10.42 25.06 51.52
C GLY A 644 -9.29 24.43 52.35
N ARG A 645 -8.09 25.01 52.24
CA ARG A 645 -7.47 25.81 53.31
C ARG A 645 -6.32 26.64 52.76
#